data_AF-A0A9W9S2E9-F1
#
_entry.id   AF-A0A9W9S2E9-F1
#
_cell.length_a   1.000
_cell.length_b   1.000
_cell.length_c   1.000
_cell.angle_alpha   90.00
_cell.angle_beta   90.00
_cell.angle_gamma   90.00
#
_symmetry.space_group_name_H-M   'P 1'
#
loop_
_entity.id
_entity.type
_entity.pdbx_description
1 polymer ?
#
loop_
_entity_poly.entity_id
_entity_poly.type
_entity_poly.pdbx_seq_one_letter_code
_entity_poly.pdbx_strand_id
1 'polypeptide(L)'
;MVGHNGHSNGAESPLAQVEQVVKASLRPLPTETGDGTYVKGNTATGLAQDLSHVDLKDVKTLAEVAKSAITGDPINDREYIMERVIQLAAGLPSTSKNGKDLTNTFLSTLWNDLQHPPTSYLGRDSAYRKADGSGNNPFWPNIGAAGTPYARSVRPQTMQPGALPEPETLFDSLLARKEFKEHPNKISSVLFYLASIIIHDLFQTNPRDQTVSLTSSYLDLGPLYGNNQDEQNAVRTFKDGKLKPDCFSTKRVLGFPPGVGVLLIMFNRFHNYVAEQLAQINEGGRFTKPDESNTKAYATWDNDLFQTARLVTCGLYVNIILKDYVRTILNLNRTDSTWSLDPRAEMKDGLLSDAAKQATGNQVSAEFNLVYRWHSCISARDQKWSEDLYRELFVGQDPNKITLQQFTMGLGKWEATLPEDPVARPFAKLQRQADGRFNDDDLVRIFEESVEDVAGAFGASNVPTVFRTIEVLGIKQARSWNLATLNEFRTFFSLQPYKTFEEINSDPYIADQLRHLYDHPDLVELYPGLIVEDAKDPMLPGSGLCANYTTSRAILSDAVTLVRGDRFYTVDYTPKHLTNWAYNEINYDVNVDQGAVFYKLVLRAFPNHFRGDSVYAHFPMVVPHENKKILTSLGKGEVYSFDRPSYTPPPRMINSHAACMSILADKETFGVTWAKKLEFILSRDGHTYGRDFMLSGDRPENTQSRKMIGNALYRDKWKSEVRSFYEEITLQLLQRKSYKIAGVNQVDIVRDVSNLAQIHFCAHIFSLSLKTDANPRGVFTEQELYQIMALVFTCIFYDVEVTKSFQLEQASRKVAQQLGDLVMANVELVDKAGFIADIVNRLHRHDSLTDYGVHMIQRLLDSGLPAKEIVWTHILPSASSMVANQAQLFIQCLDFYLEPENAHHLAEIQRLSKEDTPESEELLLRYFMEGGRIRSSVALPREVTKPTVIEDNGEKVTLKAGQDIFVNLVAASLDPKAWPDPEQVRLDRDLSQYSHFGFGPHQCLGLGVCQVALPTMLRVVGQLENLRRAPGPQGQLKKLPALGGLTMYMDAEHSMISPYPSTMKIQWDGELPRVAGK
;
A
#
# COMPACT_ATOMS: atom_id res chain seq x y z
N MET A 1 -31.64 9.32 29.14
CA MET A 1 -32.57 9.30 27.99
C MET A 1 -31.68 9.38 26.77
N VAL A 2 -31.32 8.27 26.11
CA VAL A 2 -32.19 7.36 25.33
C VAL A 2 -32.89 8.15 24.22
N GLY A 3 -32.28 8.11 23.04
CA GLY A 3 -32.81 8.60 21.77
C GLY A 3 -32.07 7.87 20.65
N HIS A 4 -32.71 6.89 20.02
CA HIS A 4 -32.12 6.15 18.92
C HIS A 4 -32.10 7.01 17.65
N ASN A 5 -30.91 7.23 17.09
CA ASN A 5 -30.74 7.48 15.66
C ASN A 5 -29.87 6.33 15.10
N GLY A 6 -30.51 5.35 14.47
CA GLY A 6 -29.79 4.32 13.72
C GLY A 6 -29.32 4.90 12.39
N HIS A 7 -28.01 4.98 12.17
CA HIS A 7 -27.46 5.28 10.84
C HIS A 7 -27.52 4.01 9.98
N SER A 8 -28.66 3.78 9.36
CA SER A 8 -28.88 2.70 8.40
C SER A 8 -28.21 3.01 7.06
N ASN A 9 -27.30 2.13 6.63
CA ASN A 9 -26.67 2.03 5.31
C ASN A 9 -25.84 3.25 4.86
N GLY A 10 -24.55 3.00 4.57
CA GLY A 10 -23.61 3.97 4.00
C GLY A 10 -23.84 4.33 2.52
N ALA A 11 -25.09 4.52 2.11
CA ALA A 11 -25.41 5.23 0.88
C ALA A 11 -25.42 6.73 1.20
N GLU A 12 -24.54 7.51 0.55
CA GLU A 12 -24.69 8.96 0.53
C GLU A 12 -26.09 9.31 0.00
N SER A 13 -26.84 10.15 0.70
CA SER A 13 -28.18 10.53 0.21
C SER A 13 -28.07 11.19 -1.17
N PRO A 14 -29.05 11.01 -2.08
CA PRO A 14 -28.98 11.62 -3.42
C PRO A 14 -28.75 13.15 -3.40
N LEU A 15 -29.19 13.84 -2.35
CA LEU A 15 -28.89 15.27 -2.16
C LEU A 15 -27.40 15.54 -1.93
N ALA A 16 -26.70 14.71 -1.16
CA ALA A 16 -25.26 14.87 -0.90
C ALA A 16 -24.42 14.61 -2.16
N GLN A 17 -24.82 13.64 -2.98
CA GLN A 17 -24.17 13.39 -4.28
C GLN A 17 -24.41 14.54 -5.25
N VAL A 18 -25.64 15.05 -5.34
CA VAL A 18 -25.95 16.26 -6.13
C VAL A 18 -25.18 17.48 -5.61
N GLU A 19 -25.04 17.64 -4.29
CA GLU A 19 -24.24 18.72 -3.70
C GLU A 19 -22.75 18.61 -4.08
N GLN A 20 -22.16 17.41 -4.03
CA GLN A 20 -20.78 17.17 -4.50
C GLN A 20 -20.62 17.51 -5.99
N VAL A 21 -21.55 17.08 -6.85
CA VAL A 21 -21.53 17.37 -8.29
C VAL A 21 -21.68 18.86 -8.58
N VAL A 22 -22.59 19.56 -7.89
CA VAL A 22 -22.75 21.02 -8.00
C VAL A 22 -21.48 21.74 -7.54
N LYS A 23 -20.87 21.32 -6.43
CA LYS A 23 -19.59 21.86 -5.93
C LYS A 23 -18.43 21.62 -6.91
N ALA A 24 -18.38 20.44 -7.55
CA ALA A 24 -17.41 20.09 -8.59
C ALA A 24 -17.62 20.85 -9.92
N SER A 25 -18.86 21.22 -10.24
CA SER A 25 -19.19 22.10 -11.36
C SER A 25 -18.85 23.57 -11.07
N LEU A 26 -19.07 24.05 -9.84
CA LEU A 26 -18.90 25.46 -9.46
C LEU A 26 -17.47 25.86 -9.06
N ARG A 27 -16.58 24.93 -8.69
CA ARG A 27 -15.16 25.22 -8.43
C ARG A 27 -14.48 25.87 -9.65
N PRO A 28 -13.48 26.75 -9.47
CA PRO A 28 -12.69 27.32 -10.57
C PRO A 28 -11.86 26.24 -11.29
N LEU A 29 -11.21 26.62 -12.40
CA LEU A 29 -10.20 25.78 -13.04
C LEU A 29 -8.89 25.79 -12.23
N PRO A 30 -8.14 24.67 -12.19
CA PRO A 30 -6.86 24.58 -11.48
C PRO A 30 -5.75 25.24 -12.30
N THR A 31 -5.58 26.56 -12.13
CA THR A 31 -4.51 27.35 -12.78
C THR A 31 -3.31 27.62 -11.86
N GLU A 32 -3.32 27.07 -10.64
CA GLU A 32 -2.33 27.35 -9.60
C GLU A 32 -1.11 26.41 -9.64
N THR A 33 -1.24 25.25 -10.29
CA THR A 33 -0.17 24.24 -10.41
C THR A 33 0.28 24.05 -11.86
N GLY A 34 1.53 23.63 -12.05
CA GLY A 34 2.08 23.26 -13.35
C GLY A 34 1.66 21.88 -13.87
N ASP A 35 0.57 21.30 -13.34
CA ASP A 35 0.05 19.97 -13.70
C ASP A 35 -1.48 19.90 -13.85
N GLY A 36 -2.21 20.98 -13.58
CA GLY A 36 -3.67 21.00 -13.67
C GLY A 36 -4.40 20.30 -12.52
N THR A 37 -3.73 20.06 -11.38
CA THR A 37 -4.34 19.58 -10.15
C THR A 37 -4.75 20.72 -9.21
N TYR A 38 -5.68 20.46 -8.29
CA TYR A 38 -6.03 21.44 -7.25
C TYR A 38 -5.04 21.36 -6.09
N VAL A 39 -4.55 22.51 -5.63
CA VAL A 39 -3.75 22.61 -4.40
C VAL A 39 -4.59 22.09 -3.22
N LYS A 40 -4.16 20.97 -2.62
CA LYS A 40 -4.78 20.42 -1.42
C LYS A 40 -4.44 21.31 -0.22
N GLY A 41 -5.30 22.29 0.07
CA GLY A 41 -5.21 23.05 1.31
C GLY A 41 -5.39 22.14 2.53
N ASN A 42 -4.58 22.37 3.57
CA ASN A 42 -4.70 21.68 4.86
C ASN A 42 -6.04 22.06 5.51
N THR A 43 -7.06 21.23 5.29
CA THR A 43 -8.41 21.39 5.86
C THR A 43 -8.48 20.87 7.30
N ALA A 44 -7.59 21.40 8.15
CA ALA A 44 -7.83 21.41 9.57
C ALA A 44 -9.06 22.31 9.86
N THR A 45 -10.06 21.79 10.58
CA THR A 45 -11.18 22.59 11.09
C THR A 45 -10.67 23.53 12.17
N GLY A 46 -10.31 24.75 11.78
CA GLY A 46 -9.70 25.73 12.68
C GLY A 46 -10.68 26.32 13.70
N LEU A 47 -10.13 26.80 14.82
CA LEU A 47 -10.78 27.56 15.90
C LEU A 47 -11.58 28.80 15.45
N ALA A 48 -11.49 29.18 14.16
CA ALA A 48 -12.28 30.24 13.54
C ALA A 48 -13.79 29.92 13.44
N GLN A 49 -14.22 28.67 13.63
CA GLN A 49 -15.64 28.35 13.84
C GLN A 49 -16.14 28.63 15.27
N ASP A 50 -15.23 28.75 16.26
CA ASP A 50 -15.57 28.94 17.68
C ASP A 50 -15.34 30.38 18.19
N LEU A 51 -14.44 31.15 17.57
CA LEU A 51 -14.00 32.47 18.06
C LEU A 51 -14.25 33.60 17.05
N SER A 52 -15.45 34.18 17.13
CA SER A 52 -15.77 35.46 16.51
C SER A 52 -15.36 36.65 17.39
N HIS A 53 -15.06 37.79 16.76
CA HIS A 53 -14.58 39.08 17.31
C HIS A 53 -13.09 39.20 17.66
N VAL A 54 -12.37 40.12 16.98
CA VAL A 54 -11.38 41.13 17.49
C VAL A 54 -10.62 41.80 16.31
N ASP A 55 -10.29 43.10 16.45
CA ASP A 55 -9.22 43.90 15.77
C ASP A 55 -8.86 45.06 16.79
N LEU A 56 -8.06 46.12 16.60
CA LEU A 56 -7.65 46.91 15.44
C LEU A 56 -6.13 47.08 15.30
N LYS A 57 -5.62 46.58 14.17
CA LYS A 57 -4.52 47.05 13.30
C LYS A 57 -3.11 47.40 13.83
N ASP A 58 -2.91 47.93 15.03
CA ASP A 58 -1.55 48.14 15.60
C ASP A 58 -1.23 47.14 16.71
N VAL A 59 -2.24 46.81 17.53
CA VAL A 59 -2.23 45.56 18.33
C VAL A 59 -2.13 44.34 17.40
N LYS A 60 -2.62 44.46 16.15
CA LYS A 60 -2.74 43.37 15.19
C LYS A 60 -1.42 42.63 14.92
N THR A 61 -0.31 43.30 14.59
CA THR A 61 0.95 42.59 14.30
C THR A 61 1.47 41.83 15.54
N LEU A 62 1.38 42.41 16.74
CA LEU A 62 1.75 41.72 17.99
C LEU A 62 0.79 40.57 18.32
N ALA A 63 -0.51 40.72 18.03
CA ALA A 63 -1.52 39.69 18.21
C ALA A 63 -1.39 38.56 17.16
N GLU A 64 -0.91 38.83 15.96
CA GLU A 64 -0.64 37.82 14.93
C GLU A 64 0.62 37.02 15.23
N VAL A 65 1.69 37.68 15.72
CA VAL A 65 2.88 37.01 16.28
C VAL A 65 2.48 36.15 17.48
N ALA A 66 1.76 36.70 18.45
CA ALA A 66 1.31 35.95 19.62
C ALA A 66 0.37 34.80 19.23
N LYS A 67 -0.56 35.01 18.28
CA LYS A 67 -1.46 33.96 17.79
C LYS A 67 -0.68 32.84 17.11
N SER A 68 0.21 33.14 16.17
CA SER A 68 1.00 32.11 15.48
C SER A 68 1.93 31.36 16.45
N ALA A 69 2.54 32.05 17.43
CA ALA A 69 3.32 31.41 18.49
C ALA A 69 2.46 30.56 19.47
N ILE A 70 1.14 30.81 19.58
CA ILE A 70 0.21 30.05 20.43
C ILE A 70 -0.46 28.89 19.67
N THR A 71 -0.73 29.04 18.37
CA THR A 71 -1.41 28.01 17.55
C THR A 71 -0.46 27.18 16.70
N GLY A 72 0.80 27.60 16.55
CA GLY A 72 1.78 27.05 15.62
C GLY A 72 1.31 27.10 14.16
N ASP A 73 0.48 28.06 13.79
CA ASP A 73 -0.06 28.16 12.42
C ASP A 73 0.93 28.87 11.48
N PRO A 74 1.05 28.43 10.21
CA PRO A 74 1.99 29.01 9.25
C PRO A 74 1.80 30.52 9.08
N ILE A 75 2.90 31.27 9.15
CA ILE A 75 2.92 32.71 8.92
C ILE A 75 2.95 32.99 7.41
N ASN A 76 2.12 33.94 6.96
CA ASN A 76 2.19 34.49 5.61
C ASN A 76 3.38 35.45 5.51
N ASP A 77 4.48 35.01 4.91
CA ASP A 77 5.73 35.76 4.76
C ASP A 77 5.52 37.12 4.08
N ARG A 78 4.59 37.19 3.11
CA ARG A 78 4.20 38.41 2.37
C ARG A 78 3.55 39.49 3.23
N GLU A 79 3.18 39.19 4.47
CA GLU A 79 2.71 40.20 5.42
C GLU A 79 3.86 40.91 6.14
N TYR A 80 5.11 40.46 5.98
CA TYR A 80 6.31 41.07 6.55
C TYR A 80 6.26 41.24 8.07
N ILE A 81 5.65 40.26 8.76
CA ILE A 81 5.40 40.30 10.20
C ILE A 81 6.73 40.31 10.99
N MET A 82 7.72 39.54 10.56
CA MET A 82 9.06 39.54 11.14
C MET A 82 9.75 40.90 11.00
N GLU A 83 9.71 41.50 9.81
CA GLU A 83 10.31 42.80 9.52
C GLU A 83 9.63 43.92 10.31
N ARG A 84 8.31 43.85 10.52
CA ARG A 84 7.57 44.77 11.39
C ARG A 84 7.98 44.63 12.86
N VAL A 85 8.20 43.41 13.36
CA VAL A 85 8.74 43.19 14.72
C VAL A 85 10.15 43.78 14.85
N ILE A 86 11.01 43.58 13.84
CA ILE A 86 12.35 44.17 13.79
C ILE A 86 12.28 45.71 13.77
N GLN A 87 11.40 46.31 12.97
CA GLN A 87 11.17 47.76 12.94
C GLN A 87 10.67 48.29 14.29
N LEU A 88 9.74 47.57 14.95
CA LEU A 88 9.23 47.94 16.26
C LEU A 88 10.32 47.87 17.34
N ALA A 89 11.16 46.83 17.33
CA ALA A 89 12.30 46.70 18.23
C ALA A 89 13.37 47.78 17.99
N ALA A 90 13.70 48.07 16.73
CA ALA A 90 14.71 49.07 16.36
C ALA A 90 14.24 50.52 16.60
N GLY A 91 12.94 50.78 16.59
CA GLY A 91 12.35 52.10 16.87
C GLY A 91 12.28 52.46 18.36
N LEU A 92 12.55 51.52 19.27
CA LEU A 92 12.48 51.75 20.71
C LEU A 92 13.83 52.22 21.30
N PRO A 93 13.83 53.16 22.28
CA PRO A 93 15.06 53.59 22.93
C PRO A 93 15.81 52.41 23.59
N SER A 94 17.15 52.46 23.62
CA SER A 94 17.99 51.41 24.22
C SER A 94 17.79 51.21 25.74
N THR A 95 17.11 52.15 26.40
CA THR A 95 16.67 52.06 27.81
C THR A 95 15.25 51.50 27.98
N SER A 96 14.54 51.18 26.88
CA SER A 96 13.17 50.69 26.90
C SER A 96 13.08 49.27 27.45
N LYS A 97 12.40 49.10 28.59
CA LYS A 97 12.08 47.77 29.13
C LYS A 97 11.29 46.95 28.10
N ASN A 98 10.23 47.52 27.53
CA ASN A 98 9.39 46.85 26.55
C ASN A 98 10.16 46.48 25.27
N GLY A 99 11.15 47.29 24.88
CA GLY A 99 12.04 46.98 23.76
C GLY A 99 12.94 45.77 24.06
N LYS A 100 13.53 45.74 25.27
CA LYS A 100 14.31 44.58 25.73
C LYS A 100 13.44 43.31 25.83
N ASP A 101 12.25 43.41 26.39
CA ASP A 101 11.33 42.27 26.54
C ASP A 101 10.87 41.75 25.16
N LEU A 102 10.55 42.64 24.20
CA LEU A 102 10.25 42.30 22.80
C LEU A 102 11.44 41.62 22.11
N THR A 103 12.65 42.17 22.23
CA THR A 103 13.86 41.56 21.66
C THR A 103 14.15 40.19 22.26
N ASN A 104 13.95 40.00 23.57
CA ASN A 104 14.10 38.69 24.20
C ASN A 104 13.08 37.69 23.64
N THR A 105 11.81 38.06 23.50
CA THR A 105 10.77 37.20 22.90
C THR A 105 11.10 36.84 21.45
N PHE A 106 11.57 37.80 20.64
CA PHE A 106 11.96 37.56 19.26
C PHE A 106 13.19 36.65 19.15
N LEU A 107 14.20 36.84 19.99
CA LEU A 107 15.35 35.93 20.11
C LEU A 107 14.94 34.52 20.55
N SER A 108 13.99 34.38 21.48
CA SER A 108 13.44 33.08 21.88
C SER A 108 12.67 32.40 20.75
N THR A 109 11.99 33.16 19.90
CA THR A 109 11.32 32.63 18.70
C THR A 109 12.36 32.09 17.71
N LEU A 110 13.32 32.93 17.29
CA LEU A 110 14.40 32.56 16.37
C LEU A 110 15.30 31.41 16.87
N TRP A 111 15.39 31.21 18.19
CA TRP A 111 16.06 30.06 18.80
C TRP A 111 15.21 28.79 18.73
N ASN A 112 13.90 28.88 18.96
CA ASN A 112 12.98 27.74 18.91
C ASN A 112 12.60 27.32 17.47
N ASP A 113 12.77 28.21 16.48
CA ASP A 113 12.62 27.91 15.05
C ASP A 113 13.63 26.84 14.55
N LEU A 114 14.68 26.55 15.33
CA LEU A 114 15.70 25.54 15.03
C LEU A 114 15.72 24.41 16.08
N GLN A 115 15.93 23.17 15.63
CA GLN A 115 16.11 22.05 16.55
C GLN A 115 17.42 22.16 17.34
N HIS A 116 17.30 22.22 18.66
CA HIS A 116 18.43 22.35 19.57
C HIS A 116 18.41 21.26 20.66
N PRO A 117 19.18 20.16 20.50
CA PRO A 117 20.02 19.79 19.35
C PRO A 117 19.24 19.12 18.19
N PRO A 118 19.79 19.05 16.95
CA PRO A 118 19.13 18.41 15.80
C PRO A 118 19.02 16.89 15.94
N THR A 119 17.87 16.28 15.61
CA THR A 119 17.65 14.83 15.83
C THR A 119 18.06 13.91 14.68
N SER A 120 18.29 14.45 13.47
CA SER A 120 18.66 13.69 12.27
C SER A 120 19.97 14.21 11.66
N TYR A 121 20.74 13.31 11.04
CA TYR A 121 22.13 13.55 10.61
C TYR A 121 22.44 12.91 9.25
N LEU A 122 23.24 13.60 8.43
CA LEU A 122 23.67 13.11 7.12
C LEU A 122 24.87 12.15 7.23
N GLY A 123 24.82 11.04 6.49
CA GLY A 123 25.91 10.07 6.34
C GLY A 123 25.46 8.62 6.57
N ARG A 124 26.18 7.64 5.97
CA ARG A 124 25.79 6.22 6.03
C ARG A 124 25.65 5.69 7.46
N ASP A 125 26.53 6.11 8.36
CA ASP A 125 26.54 5.68 9.77
C ASP A 125 25.33 6.21 10.58
N SER A 126 24.59 7.19 10.02
CA SER A 126 23.34 7.72 10.57
C SER A 126 22.10 7.26 9.78
N ALA A 127 22.23 6.96 8.48
CA ALA A 127 21.11 6.51 7.64
C ALA A 127 20.50 5.17 8.08
N TYR A 128 21.27 4.28 8.70
CA TYR A 128 20.83 2.90 8.91
C TYR A 128 20.76 2.49 10.39
N ARG A 129 19.78 1.62 10.70
CA ARG A 129 19.72 0.89 11.98
C ARG A 129 20.95 -0.01 12.09
N LYS A 130 21.79 0.21 13.10
CA LYS A 130 22.89 -0.71 13.42
C LYS A 130 22.36 -2.09 13.81
N ALA A 131 23.20 -3.11 13.70
CA ALA A 131 22.81 -4.50 13.95
C ALA A 131 22.49 -4.80 15.42
N ASP A 132 22.94 -3.94 16.35
CA ASP A 132 22.70 -3.99 17.79
C ASP A 132 21.66 -2.95 18.26
N GLY A 133 21.00 -2.24 17.35
CA GLY A 133 20.10 -1.12 17.66
C GLY A 133 20.79 0.15 18.19
N SER A 134 22.12 0.16 18.34
CA SER A 134 22.85 1.31 18.87
C SER A 134 22.80 2.52 17.93
N GLY A 135 23.01 3.71 18.48
CA GLY A 135 23.05 4.97 17.76
C GLY A 135 21.70 5.47 17.25
N ASN A 136 20.56 4.90 17.67
CA ASN A 136 19.21 5.39 17.34
C ASN A 136 19.00 6.81 17.91
N ASN A 137 19.26 7.01 19.20
CA ASN A 137 19.48 8.34 19.75
C ASN A 137 20.96 8.76 19.53
N PRO A 138 21.24 9.89 18.85
CA PRO A 138 22.61 10.32 18.57
C PRO A 138 23.34 10.91 19.79
N PHE A 139 22.63 11.35 20.84
CA PHE A 139 23.20 11.91 22.08
C PHE A 139 23.48 10.86 23.14
N TRP A 140 22.71 9.76 23.13
CA TRP A 140 22.91 8.61 24.00
C TRP A 140 23.01 7.33 23.17
N PRO A 141 24.10 7.10 22.41
CA PRO A 141 24.17 6.01 21.42
C PRO A 141 23.95 4.59 21.96
N ASN A 142 24.11 4.37 23.26
CA ASN A 142 23.90 3.06 23.88
C ASN A 142 22.45 2.85 24.37
N ILE A 143 21.56 3.85 24.31
CA ILE A 143 20.18 3.69 24.75
C ILE A 143 19.44 2.74 23.79
N GLY A 144 18.88 1.68 24.36
CA GLY A 144 18.20 0.60 23.64
C GLY A 144 19.11 -0.33 22.85
N ALA A 145 20.43 -0.25 23.03
CA ALA A 145 21.36 -1.17 22.37
C ALA A 145 21.29 -2.58 22.97
N ALA A 146 21.48 -3.60 22.14
CA ALA A 146 21.60 -4.99 22.59
C ALA A 146 22.80 -5.20 23.52
N GLY A 147 22.65 -6.10 24.50
CA GLY A 147 23.67 -6.34 25.53
C GLY A 147 23.65 -5.34 26.69
N THR A 148 22.62 -4.50 26.82
CA THR A 148 22.49 -3.52 27.91
C THR A 148 21.54 -4.00 29.03
N PRO A 149 21.66 -3.46 30.26
CA PRO A 149 20.75 -3.77 31.36
C PRO A 149 19.30 -3.35 31.09
N TYR A 150 18.33 -4.11 31.60
CA TYR A 150 16.93 -3.69 31.63
C TYR A 150 16.76 -2.39 32.44
N ALA A 151 15.86 -1.53 31.96
CA ALA A 151 15.38 -0.40 32.77
C ALA A 151 14.56 -0.91 33.97
N ARG A 152 14.38 -0.03 34.96
CA ARG A 152 13.40 -0.19 36.05
C ARG A 152 12.46 1.01 35.99
N SER A 153 11.17 0.73 35.82
CA SER A 153 10.11 1.73 35.69
C SER A 153 9.59 2.14 37.07
N VAL A 154 9.44 1.17 37.97
CA VAL A 154 8.78 1.35 39.26
C VAL A 154 9.76 1.10 40.40
N ARG A 155 9.80 2.04 41.34
CA ARG A 155 10.55 1.91 42.59
C ARG A 155 9.74 1.03 43.56
N PRO A 156 10.25 -0.14 44.01
CA PRO A 156 9.65 -0.83 45.15
C PRO A 156 9.86 0.01 46.42
N GLN A 157 8.80 0.12 47.22
CA GLN A 157 8.76 0.87 48.49
C GLN A 157 8.11 0.06 49.61
N THR A 158 7.23 -0.89 49.27
CA THR A 158 6.47 -1.73 50.18
C THR A 158 7.37 -2.78 50.84
N MET A 159 7.33 -2.86 52.16
CA MET A 159 8.10 -3.83 52.94
C MET A 159 7.47 -5.23 52.81
N GLN A 160 8.11 -6.10 52.04
CA GLN A 160 7.66 -7.47 51.82
C GLN A 160 8.05 -8.43 52.95
N PRO A 161 7.28 -9.51 53.18
CA PRO A 161 7.71 -10.63 54.02
C PRO A 161 9.02 -11.25 53.54
N GLY A 162 9.88 -11.65 54.49
CA GLY A 162 11.15 -12.33 54.18
C GLY A 162 10.99 -13.75 53.60
N ALA A 163 9.78 -14.31 53.65
CA ALA A 163 9.40 -15.54 52.98
C ALA A 163 8.13 -15.26 52.15
N LEU A 164 8.26 -15.31 50.83
CA LEU A 164 7.16 -15.20 49.87
C LEU A 164 6.64 -16.61 49.52
N PRO A 165 5.38 -16.76 49.04
CA PRO A 165 4.81 -18.06 48.68
C PRO A 165 5.67 -18.87 47.71
N GLU A 166 5.64 -20.19 47.79
CA GLU A 166 6.40 -21.03 46.85
C GLU A 166 5.85 -20.88 45.42
N PRO A 167 6.69 -20.53 44.42
CA PRO A 167 6.24 -20.29 43.03
C PRO A 167 5.53 -21.49 42.40
N GLU A 168 5.96 -22.69 42.75
CA GLU A 168 5.31 -23.95 42.41
C GLU A 168 3.85 -24.01 42.92
N THR A 169 3.61 -23.53 44.15
CA THR A 169 2.26 -23.47 44.75
C THR A 169 1.42 -22.36 44.13
N LEU A 170 2.02 -21.19 43.86
CA LEU A 170 1.36 -20.09 43.13
C LEU A 170 0.87 -20.56 41.77
N PHE A 171 1.68 -21.31 41.01
CA PHE A 171 1.24 -21.85 39.72
C PHE A 171 0.07 -22.83 39.86
N ASP A 172 0.20 -23.85 40.71
CA ASP A 172 -0.79 -24.94 40.80
C ASP A 172 -2.15 -24.47 41.33
N SER A 173 -2.15 -23.51 42.26
CA SER A 173 -3.36 -22.95 42.88
C SER A 173 -4.03 -21.87 42.04
N LEU A 174 -3.28 -20.93 41.44
CA LEU A 174 -3.81 -19.72 40.81
C LEU A 174 -3.75 -19.69 39.28
N LEU A 175 -2.66 -20.18 38.66
CA LEU A 175 -2.40 -20.00 37.21
C LEU A 175 -2.82 -21.20 36.36
N ALA A 176 -2.65 -22.42 36.86
CA ALA A 176 -2.77 -23.65 36.09
C ALA A 176 -4.15 -23.86 35.45
N ARG A 177 -4.19 -24.02 34.12
CA ARG A 177 -5.39 -24.26 33.30
C ARG A 177 -6.18 -25.46 33.82
N LYS A 178 -7.43 -25.22 34.23
CA LYS A 178 -8.38 -26.28 34.63
C LYS A 178 -9.25 -26.73 33.46
N GLU A 179 -9.66 -25.77 32.63
CA GLU A 179 -10.44 -25.96 31.39
C GLU A 179 -9.94 -24.93 30.36
N PHE A 180 -10.01 -25.25 29.05
CA PHE A 180 -9.63 -24.30 28.00
C PHE A 180 -10.76 -23.30 27.75
N LYS A 181 -10.52 -22.03 28.08
CA LYS A 181 -11.42 -20.92 27.75
C LYS A 181 -10.95 -20.26 26.45
N GLU A 182 -11.74 -20.40 25.37
CA GLU A 182 -11.53 -19.67 24.11
C GLU A 182 -11.57 -18.15 24.31
N HIS A 183 -10.76 -17.43 23.53
CA HIS A 183 -10.75 -15.98 23.53
C HIS A 183 -12.15 -15.41 23.17
N PRO A 184 -12.75 -14.50 23.97
CA PRO A 184 -14.14 -14.11 23.80
C PRO A 184 -14.43 -13.42 22.46
N ASN A 185 -13.54 -12.53 21.99
CA ASN A 185 -13.63 -11.91 20.65
C ASN A 185 -13.17 -12.83 19.48
N LYS A 186 -12.97 -14.14 19.71
CA LYS A 186 -12.48 -15.15 18.73
C LYS A 186 -11.24 -14.71 17.94
N ILE A 187 -10.28 -14.13 18.66
CA ILE A 187 -8.94 -13.82 18.15
C ILE A 187 -8.23 -15.14 17.80
N SER A 188 -7.53 -15.16 16.68
CA SER A 188 -6.77 -16.32 16.21
C SER A 188 -5.37 -16.39 16.83
N SER A 189 -4.74 -17.56 16.75
CA SER A 189 -3.34 -17.74 17.18
C SER A 189 -2.36 -16.84 16.41
N VAL A 190 -2.67 -16.37 15.19
CA VAL A 190 -1.81 -15.43 14.43
C VAL A 190 -1.55 -14.12 15.19
N LEU A 191 -2.52 -13.59 15.94
CA LEU A 191 -2.28 -12.38 16.75
C LEU A 191 -1.20 -12.63 17.81
N PHE A 192 -1.25 -13.80 18.46
CA PHE A 192 -0.29 -14.20 19.48
C PHE A 192 1.06 -14.65 18.87
N TYR A 193 1.11 -15.01 17.59
CA TYR A 193 2.35 -15.23 16.86
C TYR A 193 3.05 -13.93 16.51
N LEU A 194 2.32 -12.91 16.07
CA LEU A 194 2.87 -11.57 15.91
C LEU A 194 3.32 -11.01 17.27
N ALA A 195 2.53 -11.20 18.33
CA ALA A 195 2.95 -10.87 19.69
C ALA A 195 4.24 -11.60 20.10
N SER A 196 4.37 -12.90 19.80
CA SER A 196 5.59 -13.67 20.07
C SER A 196 6.82 -13.09 19.35
N ILE A 197 6.66 -12.59 18.12
CA ILE A 197 7.71 -11.88 17.40
C ILE A 197 8.06 -10.57 18.11
N ILE A 198 7.08 -9.70 18.41
CA ILE A 198 7.28 -8.42 19.14
C ILE A 198 8.00 -8.65 20.47
N ILE A 199 7.61 -9.68 21.21
CA ILE A 199 8.21 -10.03 22.51
C ILE A 199 9.66 -10.48 22.33
N HIS A 200 9.96 -11.27 21.30
CA HIS A 200 11.32 -11.73 21.02
C HIS A 200 12.19 -10.70 20.28
N ASP A 201 11.58 -9.62 19.78
CA ASP A 201 12.24 -8.42 19.27
C ASP A 201 12.80 -7.57 20.42
N LEU A 202 12.03 -7.45 21.50
CA LEU A 202 12.34 -6.59 22.64
C LEU A 202 13.02 -7.35 23.80
N PHE A 203 12.77 -8.64 23.98
CA PHE A 203 13.12 -9.36 25.20
C PHE A 203 13.84 -10.71 25.00
N GLN A 204 15.18 -10.68 25.10
CA GLN A 204 16.00 -11.89 25.28
C GLN A 204 16.95 -11.76 26.47
N THR A 205 16.47 -12.09 27.68
CA THR A 205 17.31 -12.03 28.89
C THR A 205 18.55 -12.93 28.77
N ASN A 206 19.71 -12.39 29.13
CA ASN A 206 20.98 -13.11 29.15
C ASN A 206 20.97 -14.20 30.25
N PRO A 207 21.24 -15.48 29.93
CA PRO A 207 21.19 -16.57 30.91
C PRO A 207 22.35 -16.56 31.92
N ARG A 208 23.41 -15.76 31.69
CA ARG A 208 24.56 -15.60 32.61
C ARG A 208 24.43 -14.40 33.54
N ASP A 209 23.75 -13.35 33.09
CA ASP A 209 23.42 -12.16 33.86
C ASP A 209 21.97 -11.77 33.55
N GLN A 210 21.05 -12.15 34.45
CA GLN A 210 19.63 -11.92 34.22
C GLN A 210 19.23 -10.44 34.20
N THR A 211 20.12 -9.51 34.56
CA THR A 211 19.83 -8.06 34.49
C THR A 211 19.95 -7.50 33.06
N VAL A 212 20.56 -8.24 32.13
CA VAL A 212 20.88 -7.79 30.76
C VAL A 212 19.94 -8.38 29.71
N SER A 213 19.52 -7.56 28.74
CA SER A 213 18.87 -8.04 27.51
C SER A 213 19.89 -8.22 26.39
N LEU A 214 19.76 -9.30 25.62
CA LEU A 214 20.56 -9.60 24.41
C LEU A 214 19.88 -9.09 23.12
N THR A 215 18.66 -8.58 23.23
CA THR A 215 17.90 -7.87 22.17
C THR A 215 18.06 -6.37 22.27
N SER A 216 17.78 -5.66 21.17
CA SER A 216 17.59 -4.20 21.22
C SER A 216 16.32 -3.83 22.01
N SER A 217 16.13 -2.54 22.32
CA SER A 217 14.87 -2.00 22.86
C SER A 217 13.99 -1.34 21.78
N TYR A 218 14.25 -1.63 20.51
CA TYR A 218 13.53 -1.10 19.36
C TYR A 218 12.78 -2.22 18.65
N LEU A 219 11.70 -1.87 17.95
CA LEU A 219 11.00 -2.82 17.08
C LEU A 219 11.77 -2.95 15.75
N ASP A 220 13.00 -3.48 15.78
CA ASP A 220 13.91 -3.56 14.62
C ASP A 220 14.03 -4.96 13.97
N LEU A 221 13.06 -5.82 14.27
CA LEU A 221 12.85 -7.17 13.75
C LEU A 221 14.09 -8.07 13.89
N GLY A 222 14.76 -7.97 15.05
CA GLY A 222 15.87 -8.80 15.49
C GLY A 222 15.65 -10.32 15.42
N PRO A 223 14.42 -10.87 15.58
CA PRO A 223 14.15 -12.29 15.35
C PRO A 223 14.52 -12.73 13.93
N LEU A 224 14.31 -11.86 12.93
CA LEU A 224 14.74 -12.06 11.54
C LEU A 224 16.20 -11.66 11.34
N TYR A 225 16.57 -10.41 11.70
CA TYR A 225 17.83 -9.78 11.31
C TYR A 225 19.01 -9.99 12.25
N GLY A 226 18.79 -10.51 13.46
CA GLY A 226 19.80 -10.61 14.50
C GLY A 226 19.98 -9.35 15.34
N ASN A 227 20.62 -9.53 16.50
CA ASN A 227 20.80 -8.52 17.55
C ASN A 227 22.25 -8.00 17.65
N ASN A 228 23.10 -8.39 16.70
CA ASN A 228 24.49 -7.97 16.57
C ASN A 228 24.96 -8.22 15.13
N GLN A 229 26.15 -7.72 14.79
CA GLN A 229 26.64 -7.79 13.42
C GLN A 229 26.89 -9.22 12.93
N ASP A 230 27.32 -10.15 13.80
CA ASP A 230 27.61 -11.54 13.42
C ASP A 230 26.33 -12.33 13.13
N GLU A 231 25.28 -12.17 13.95
CA GLU A 231 23.95 -12.69 13.64
C GLU A 231 23.39 -12.12 12.34
N GLN A 232 23.54 -10.81 12.11
CA GLN A 232 23.10 -10.15 10.88
C GLN A 232 23.89 -10.63 9.64
N ASN A 233 25.18 -10.90 9.80
CA ASN A 233 26.01 -11.50 8.77
C ASN A 233 25.58 -12.95 8.48
N ALA A 234 25.18 -13.71 9.50
CA ALA A 234 24.77 -15.11 9.37
C ALA A 234 23.49 -15.29 8.54
N VAL A 235 22.58 -14.32 8.51
CA VAL A 235 21.33 -14.37 7.71
C VAL A 235 21.45 -13.76 6.31
N ARG A 236 22.52 -13.01 6.00
CA ARG A 236 22.72 -12.36 4.68
C ARG A 236 23.29 -13.30 3.62
N THR A 237 22.99 -13.01 2.35
CA THR A 237 23.67 -13.60 1.18
C THR A 237 24.96 -12.85 0.81
N PHE A 238 25.08 -11.58 1.21
CA PHE A 238 26.05 -10.61 0.65
C PHE A 238 25.98 -10.48 -0.88
N LYS A 239 24.79 -10.76 -1.44
CA LYS A 239 24.48 -10.63 -2.86
C LYS A 239 23.15 -9.91 -3.05
N ASP A 240 23.19 -8.81 -3.82
CA ASP A 240 22.06 -7.99 -4.24
C ASP A 240 21.12 -7.54 -3.09
N GLY A 241 21.67 -7.36 -1.87
CA GLY A 241 20.97 -6.86 -0.67
C GLY A 241 20.18 -7.90 0.14
N LYS A 242 20.31 -9.20 -0.19
CA LYS A 242 19.34 -10.23 0.21
C LYS A 242 19.65 -10.95 1.52
N LEU A 243 18.59 -11.49 2.12
CA LEU A 243 18.63 -12.55 3.13
C LEU A 243 18.68 -13.91 2.45
N LYS A 244 19.32 -14.89 3.09
CA LYS A 244 19.25 -16.30 2.67
C LYS A 244 17.77 -16.77 2.68
N PRO A 245 17.31 -17.62 1.74
CA PRO A 245 15.89 -17.95 1.61
C PRO A 245 15.30 -18.63 2.85
N ASP A 246 14.08 -18.22 3.22
CA ASP A 246 13.25 -18.83 4.26
C ASP A 246 14.02 -19.18 5.55
N CYS A 247 14.77 -18.22 6.09
CA CYS A 247 15.47 -18.35 7.37
C CYS A 247 15.40 -17.07 8.22
N PHE A 248 15.73 -17.19 9.50
CA PHE A 248 15.71 -16.10 10.48
C PHE A 248 16.81 -16.29 11.54
N SER A 249 17.27 -15.21 12.16
CA SER A 249 18.41 -15.24 13.08
C SER A 249 18.14 -16.06 14.35
N THR A 250 17.01 -15.87 15.01
CA THR A 250 16.81 -16.43 16.36
C THR A 250 16.61 -17.95 16.35
N LYS A 251 17.37 -18.67 17.19
CA LYS A 251 17.15 -20.10 17.44
C LYS A 251 15.86 -20.36 18.24
N ARG A 252 15.44 -19.39 19.07
CA ARG A 252 14.36 -19.57 20.07
C ARG A 252 13.00 -19.89 19.42
N VAL A 253 12.69 -19.29 18.28
CA VAL A 253 11.42 -19.51 17.53
C VAL A 253 11.26 -20.94 17.02
N LEU A 254 12.33 -21.73 16.92
CA LEU A 254 12.24 -23.16 16.59
C LEU A 254 11.61 -24.01 17.72
N GLY A 255 11.44 -23.43 18.91
CA GLY A 255 10.69 -24.01 20.03
C GLY A 255 9.26 -23.46 20.19
N PHE A 256 8.75 -22.71 19.21
CA PHE A 256 7.40 -22.13 19.18
C PHE A 256 6.52 -22.82 18.11
N PRO A 257 5.18 -22.76 18.24
CA PRO A 257 4.27 -23.22 17.20
C PRO A 257 4.66 -22.67 15.82
N PRO A 258 4.67 -23.51 14.76
CA PRO A 258 5.42 -23.21 13.54
C PRO A 258 4.95 -21.97 12.79
N GLY A 259 3.70 -21.52 12.99
CA GLY A 259 3.20 -20.27 12.41
C GLY A 259 4.00 -19.03 12.81
N VAL A 260 4.64 -19.00 13.99
CA VAL A 260 5.57 -17.92 14.38
C VAL A 260 6.76 -17.86 13.40
N GLY A 261 7.32 -19.01 13.03
CA GLY A 261 8.37 -19.10 12.03
C GLY A 261 7.88 -18.82 10.61
N VAL A 262 6.64 -19.19 10.26
CA VAL A 262 6.04 -18.83 8.95
C VAL A 262 5.93 -17.32 8.79
N LEU A 263 5.53 -16.57 9.83
CA LEU A 263 5.52 -15.10 9.77
C LEU A 263 6.92 -14.50 9.54
N LEU A 264 7.97 -15.04 10.18
CA LEU A 264 9.35 -14.61 9.90
C LEU A 264 9.82 -14.99 8.48
N ILE A 265 9.35 -16.11 7.92
CA ILE A 265 9.58 -16.48 6.53
C ILE A 265 8.85 -15.52 5.57
N MET A 266 7.62 -15.08 5.90
CA MET A 266 6.93 -14.05 5.11
C MET A 266 7.74 -12.74 5.09
N PHE A 267 8.28 -12.29 6.24
CA PHE A 267 9.12 -11.09 6.30
C PHE A 267 10.47 -11.27 5.57
N ASN A 268 11.08 -12.46 5.60
CA ASN A 268 12.28 -12.79 4.80
C ASN A 268 12.00 -12.63 3.29
N ARG A 269 10.88 -13.20 2.82
CA ARG A 269 10.44 -13.09 1.42
C ARG A 269 10.11 -11.65 1.03
N PHE A 270 9.45 -10.89 1.90
CA PHE A 270 9.17 -9.47 1.68
C PHE A 270 10.45 -8.62 1.59
N HIS A 271 11.42 -8.81 2.49
CA HIS A 271 12.73 -8.14 2.42
C HIS A 271 13.43 -8.40 1.08
N ASN A 272 13.43 -9.66 0.63
CA ASN A 272 14.07 -10.05 -0.62
C ASN A 272 13.37 -9.46 -1.85
N TYR A 273 12.04 -9.40 -1.86
CA TYR A 273 11.27 -8.67 -2.88
C TYR A 273 11.61 -7.16 -2.88
N VAL A 274 11.67 -6.53 -1.70
CA VAL A 274 12.02 -5.10 -1.58
C VAL A 274 13.44 -4.83 -2.09
N ALA A 275 14.42 -5.67 -1.76
CA ALA A 275 15.79 -5.52 -2.25
C ALA A 275 15.86 -5.61 -3.79
N GLU A 276 15.10 -6.52 -4.41
CA GLU A 276 14.97 -6.63 -5.86
C GLU A 276 14.34 -5.38 -6.49
N GLN A 277 13.25 -4.88 -5.90
CA GLN A 277 12.57 -3.68 -6.40
C GLN A 277 13.41 -2.41 -6.23
N LEU A 278 14.10 -2.21 -5.10
CA LEU A 278 15.02 -1.08 -4.90
C LEU A 278 16.15 -1.08 -5.94
N ALA A 279 16.68 -2.25 -6.29
CA ALA A 279 17.72 -2.40 -7.32
C ALA A 279 17.19 -2.15 -8.75
N GLN A 280 15.98 -2.62 -9.08
CA GLN A 280 15.34 -2.37 -10.38
C GLN A 280 14.92 -0.90 -10.56
N ILE A 281 14.32 -0.32 -9.53
CA ILE A 281 13.83 1.07 -9.52
C ILE A 281 14.98 2.06 -9.50
N ASN A 282 16.03 1.82 -8.70
CA ASN A 282 17.22 2.66 -8.64
C ASN A 282 16.88 4.18 -8.57
N GLU A 283 16.08 4.58 -7.58
CA GLU A 283 15.59 5.96 -7.48
C GLU A 283 16.77 6.96 -7.40
N GLY A 284 16.78 7.94 -8.30
CA GLY A 284 17.82 8.98 -8.35
C GLY A 284 19.25 8.46 -8.62
N GLY A 285 19.41 7.19 -9.02
CA GLY A 285 20.72 6.55 -9.16
C GLY A 285 21.31 5.98 -7.85
N ARG A 286 20.57 6.02 -6.72
CA ARG A 286 21.01 5.59 -5.38
C ARG A 286 21.51 4.14 -5.32
N PHE A 287 20.96 3.26 -6.15
CA PHE A 287 21.28 1.83 -6.22
C PHE A 287 21.85 1.44 -7.59
N THR A 288 22.60 2.33 -8.24
CA THR A 288 23.26 2.02 -9.51
C THR A 288 24.27 0.89 -9.30
N LYS A 289 23.97 -0.28 -9.88
CA LYS A 289 24.77 -1.49 -9.67
C LYS A 289 26.19 -1.30 -10.21
N PRO A 290 27.23 -1.45 -9.36
CA PRO A 290 28.62 -1.37 -9.80
C PRO A 290 29.02 -2.67 -10.52
N ASP A 291 30.14 -2.61 -11.23
CA ASP A 291 30.84 -3.81 -11.73
C ASP A 291 31.17 -4.75 -10.54
N GLU A 292 30.76 -6.02 -10.64
CA GLU A 292 30.93 -7.00 -9.56
C GLU A 292 32.40 -7.32 -9.26
N SER A 293 33.33 -7.04 -10.19
CA SER A 293 34.78 -7.12 -9.96
C SER A 293 35.30 -6.04 -8.99
N ASN A 294 34.59 -4.91 -8.86
CA ASN A 294 34.89 -3.89 -7.87
C ASN A 294 34.25 -4.26 -6.53
N THR A 295 34.85 -5.26 -5.86
CA THR A 295 34.35 -5.87 -4.62
C THR A 295 34.00 -4.85 -3.52
N LYS A 296 34.76 -3.75 -3.40
CA LYS A 296 34.46 -2.68 -2.42
C LYS A 296 33.21 -1.89 -2.80
N ALA A 297 33.03 -1.54 -4.08
CA ALA A 297 31.81 -0.87 -4.53
C ALA A 297 30.61 -1.82 -4.42
N TYR A 298 30.75 -3.08 -4.84
CA TYR A 298 29.70 -4.08 -4.76
C TYR A 298 29.25 -4.32 -3.30
N ALA A 299 30.18 -4.51 -2.36
CA ALA A 299 29.85 -4.66 -0.93
C ALA A 299 29.18 -3.41 -0.33
N THR A 300 29.52 -2.22 -0.82
CA THR A 300 28.84 -0.97 -0.42
C THR A 300 27.41 -0.94 -0.94
N TRP A 301 27.20 -1.30 -2.21
CA TRP A 301 25.90 -1.36 -2.89
C TRP A 301 24.98 -2.44 -2.30
N ASP A 302 25.50 -3.65 -2.04
CA ASP A 302 24.80 -4.72 -1.32
C ASP A 302 24.34 -4.26 0.07
N ASN A 303 25.20 -3.56 0.81
CA ASN A 303 24.84 -3.05 2.14
C ASN A 303 23.84 -1.89 2.08
N ASP A 304 23.98 -0.95 1.14
CA ASP A 304 23.02 0.15 0.96
C ASP A 304 21.63 -0.40 0.56
N LEU A 305 21.55 -1.44 -0.28
CA LEU A 305 20.32 -2.18 -0.56
C LEU A 305 19.78 -2.91 0.67
N PHE A 306 20.61 -3.72 1.33
CA PHE A 306 20.22 -4.52 2.50
C PHE A 306 19.66 -3.65 3.62
N GLN A 307 20.34 -2.56 3.99
CA GLN A 307 19.87 -1.70 5.09
C GLN A 307 18.63 -0.89 4.70
N THR A 308 18.48 -0.48 3.43
CA THR A 308 17.24 0.17 2.99
C THR A 308 16.07 -0.83 3.00
N ALA A 309 16.27 -2.06 2.50
CA ALA A 309 15.27 -3.12 2.56
C ALA A 309 14.92 -3.54 4.01
N ARG A 310 15.89 -3.50 4.94
CA ARG A 310 15.67 -3.67 6.38
C ARG A 310 14.75 -2.59 6.92
N LEU A 311 15.04 -1.31 6.67
CA LEU A 311 14.20 -0.18 7.11
C LEU A 311 12.76 -0.28 6.57
N VAL A 312 12.60 -0.66 5.30
CA VAL A 312 11.29 -0.82 4.65
C VAL A 312 10.51 -2.01 5.23
N THR A 313 11.15 -3.16 5.45
CA THR A 313 10.52 -4.34 6.07
C THR A 313 10.10 -4.05 7.52
N CYS A 314 10.96 -3.36 8.29
CA CYS A 314 10.63 -2.84 9.62
C CYS A 314 9.45 -1.85 9.55
N GLY A 315 9.38 -1.00 8.51
CA GLY A 315 8.28 -0.08 8.26
C GLY A 315 6.94 -0.77 7.95
N LEU A 316 6.93 -1.89 7.22
CA LEU A 316 5.73 -2.71 7.07
C LEU A 316 5.34 -3.36 8.40
N TYR A 317 6.30 -3.93 9.13
CA TYR A 317 6.10 -4.54 10.44
C TYR A 317 5.48 -3.57 11.46
N VAL A 318 5.97 -2.32 11.57
CA VAL A 318 5.35 -1.32 12.47
C VAL A 318 3.98 -0.87 11.98
N ASN A 319 3.73 -0.81 10.67
CA ASN A 319 2.39 -0.51 10.16
C ASN A 319 1.41 -1.64 10.47
N ILE A 320 1.82 -2.91 10.35
CA ILE A 320 1.04 -4.07 10.80
C ILE A 320 0.75 -3.98 12.32
N ILE A 321 1.74 -3.58 13.13
CA ILE A 321 1.51 -3.35 14.57
C ILE A 321 0.47 -2.25 14.79
N LEU A 322 0.58 -1.09 14.13
CA LEU A 322 -0.27 0.07 14.40
C LEU A 322 -1.66 0.03 13.74
N LYS A 323 -1.83 -0.76 12.68
CA LYS A 323 -3.06 -0.77 11.87
C LYS A 323 -3.81 -2.10 11.87
N ASP A 324 -3.16 -3.22 12.12
CA ASP A 324 -3.83 -4.52 12.19
C ASP A 324 -3.92 -4.98 13.65
N TYR A 325 -2.77 -5.04 14.33
CA TYR A 325 -2.66 -5.51 15.71
C TYR A 325 -3.31 -4.53 16.69
N VAL A 326 -2.92 -3.24 16.69
CA VAL A 326 -3.51 -2.21 17.57
C VAL A 326 -4.99 -1.99 17.28
N ARG A 327 -5.46 -2.12 16.02
CA ARG A 327 -6.90 -2.12 15.72
C ARG A 327 -7.60 -3.33 16.33
N THR A 328 -7.01 -4.53 16.28
CA THR A 328 -7.60 -5.76 16.84
C THR A 328 -7.63 -5.75 18.36
N ILE A 329 -6.54 -5.36 19.06
CA ILE A 329 -6.52 -5.33 20.54
C ILE A 329 -7.48 -4.27 21.12
N LEU A 330 -7.81 -3.23 20.34
CA LEU A 330 -8.81 -2.21 20.68
C LEU A 330 -10.21 -2.50 20.13
N ASN A 331 -10.44 -3.66 19.50
CA ASN A 331 -11.71 -4.08 18.88
C ASN A 331 -12.21 -3.16 17.73
N LEU A 332 -11.34 -2.31 17.18
CA LEU A 332 -11.67 -1.35 16.12
C LEU A 332 -11.92 -2.03 14.77
N ASN A 333 -11.34 -3.22 14.56
CA ASN A 333 -11.62 -4.08 13.40
C ASN A 333 -13.10 -4.51 13.29
N ARG A 334 -13.88 -4.34 14.37
CA ARG A 334 -15.33 -4.54 14.39
C ARG A 334 -16.13 -3.25 14.15
N THR A 335 -15.50 -2.20 13.61
CA THR A 335 -16.12 -0.90 13.37
C THR A 335 -15.66 -0.28 12.04
N ASP A 336 -16.53 0.54 11.44
CA ASP A 336 -16.18 1.40 10.29
C ASP A 336 -15.32 2.62 10.66
N SER A 337 -14.91 2.77 11.93
CA SER A 337 -14.06 3.88 12.34
C SER A 337 -12.69 3.79 11.67
N THR A 338 -12.26 4.88 11.04
CA THR A 338 -10.89 5.06 10.52
C THR A 338 -9.91 5.56 11.60
N TRP A 339 -10.37 5.74 12.85
CA TRP A 339 -9.50 6.14 13.95
C TRP A 339 -8.48 5.04 14.29
N SER A 340 -7.27 5.46 14.64
CA SER A 340 -6.12 4.61 14.96
C SER A 340 -5.25 5.36 15.97
N LEU A 341 -4.83 4.66 17.03
CA LEU A 341 -3.81 5.15 17.96
C LEU A 341 -2.44 5.02 17.28
N ASP A 342 -2.01 6.06 16.56
CA ASP A 342 -0.72 6.11 15.87
C ASP A 342 0.27 7.04 16.63
N PRO A 343 1.28 6.49 17.32
CA PRO A 343 2.24 7.29 18.10
C PRO A 343 3.09 8.26 17.27
N ARG A 344 3.07 8.14 15.93
CA ARG A 344 3.82 8.99 15.00
C ARG A 344 3.10 10.31 14.67
N ALA A 345 1.84 10.46 15.10
CA ALA A 345 1.04 11.65 14.83
C ALA A 345 1.78 12.95 15.22
N GLU A 346 1.68 13.96 14.36
CA GLU A 346 2.19 15.29 14.66
C GLU A 346 1.44 15.88 15.86
N MET A 347 2.19 16.49 16.78
CA MET A 347 1.66 17.13 17.98
C MET A 347 2.32 18.49 18.10
N LYS A 348 1.51 19.57 18.14
CA LYS A 348 1.98 20.92 18.47
C LYS A 348 2.02 21.07 20.00
N ASP A 349 2.88 21.95 20.50
CA ASP A 349 2.87 22.37 21.89
C ASP A 349 1.53 23.07 22.22
N GLY A 350 1.00 22.81 23.42
CA GLY A 350 -0.24 23.41 23.89
C GLY A 350 0.01 24.48 24.96
N LEU A 351 -0.94 25.41 25.12
CA LEU A 351 -0.87 26.53 26.07
C LEU A 351 -0.56 26.14 27.54
N LEU A 352 -0.75 24.86 27.90
CA LEU A 352 -0.53 24.32 29.24
C LEU A 352 0.37 23.06 29.27
N SER A 353 0.94 22.62 28.13
CA SER A 353 1.74 21.39 28.05
C SER A 353 2.55 21.27 26.76
N ASP A 354 3.85 21.02 26.88
CA ASP A 354 4.74 20.59 25.79
C ASP A 354 4.17 19.36 25.05
N ALA A 355 4.43 19.28 23.74
CA ALA A 355 4.17 18.10 22.93
C ALA A 355 5.06 16.93 23.36
N ALA A 356 4.54 15.69 23.25
CA ALA A 356 5.34 14.50 23.45
C ALA A 356 6.47 14.45 22.42
N LYS A 357 7.73 14.44 22.88
CA LYS A 357 8.91 14.49 22.01
C LYS A 357 9.05 13.21 21.17
N GLN A 358 9.75 13.33 20.04
CA GLN A 358 10.07 12.22 19.12
C GLN A 358 11.57 11.88 19.17
N ALA A 359 11.96 10.71 18.66
CA ALA A 359 13.36 10.30 18.50
C ALA A 359 14.21 10.31 19.80
N THR A 360 13.56 10.14 20.96
CA THR A 360 14.21 10.18 22.29
C THR A 360 15.07 8.95 22.60
N GLY A 361 15.00 7.90 21.79
CA GLY A 361 15.44 6.55 22.15
C GLY A 361 14.44 5.84 23.07
N ASN A 362 14.65 4.54 23.27
CA ASN A 362 13.89 3.69 24.21
C ASN A 362 14.84 2.75 24.98
N GLN A 363 14.43 2.31 26.17
CA GLN A 363 15.08 1.23 26.92
C GLN A 363 13.98 0.39 27.60
N VAL A 364 13.79 -0.86 27.18
CA VAL A 364 12.73 -1.70 27.76
C VAL A 364 13.05 -2.09 29.20
N SER A 365 12.01 -2.24 30.01
CA SER A 365 12.15 -2.48 31.45
C SER A 365 11.90 -3.93 31.85
N ALA A 366 12.42 -4.28 33.03
CA ALA A 366 12.19 -5.57 33.65
C ALA A 366 10.71 -5.76 34.05
N GLU A 367 9.96 -4.68 34.32
CA GLU A 367 8.52 -4.78 34.53
C GLU A 367 7.76 -5.04 33.21
N PHE A 368 8.11 -4.37 32.11
CA PHE A 368 7.48 -4.64 30.81
C PHE A 368 7.76 -6.06 30.33
N ASN A 369 8.94 -6.62 30.60
CA ASN A 369 9.22 -8.05 30.33
C ASN A 369 8.21 -9.02 30.97
N LEU A 370 7.60 -8.65 32.10
CA LEU A 370 6.58 -9.44 32.78
C LEU A 370 5.18 -9.17 32.20
N VAL A 371 4.86 -7.91 31.90
CA VAL A 371 3.58 -7.48 31.30
C VAL A 371 3.24 -8.24 30.02
N TYR A 372 4.25 -8.65 29.23
CA TYR A 372 4.08 -9.34 27.95
C TYR A 372 3.90 -10.87 28.02
N ARG A 373 3.94 -11.50 29.19
CA ARG A 373 3.95 -12.99 29.31
C ARG A 373 2.55 -13.60 29.30
N TRP A 374 1.93 -13.68 28.12
CA TRP A 374 0.51 -14.05 27.97
C TRP A 374 0.26 -15.55 27.75
N HIS A 375 0.96 -16.43 28.47
CA HIS A 375 0.85 -17.88 28.26
C HIS A 375 -0.55 -18.47 28.54
N SER A 376 -1.44 -17.74 29.23
CA SER A 376 -2.88 -18.04 29.34
C SER A 376 -3.59 -18.10 27.99
N CYS A 377 -3.09 -17.36 26.99
CA CYS A 377 -3.73 -17.19 25.68
C CYS A 377 -3.29 -18.23 24.64
N ILE A 378 -2.42 -19.18 24.99
CA ILE A 378 -2.04 -20.29 24.11
C ILE A 378 -3.28 -21.16 23.81
N SER A 379 -3.56 -21.42 22.54
CA SER A 379 -4.72 -22.23 22.10
C SER A 379 -4.65 -23.67 22.59
N ALA A 380 -5.74 -24.42 22.45
CA ALA A 380 -5.73 -25.86 22.71
C ALA A 380 -4.81 -26.63 21.74
N ARG A 381 -4.73 -26.20 20.48
CA ARG A 381 -3.86 -26.78 19.45
C ARG A 381 -2.38 -26.54 19.77
N ASP A 382 -2.03 -25.32 20.14
CA ASP A 382 -0.65 -24.93 20.42
C ASP A 382 -0.16 -25.46 21.77
N GLN A 383 -1.04 -25.58 22.77
CA GLN A 383 -0.77 -26.35 23.98
C GLN A 383 -0.36 -27.79 23.62
N LYS A 384 -1.16 -28.47 22.78
CA LYS A 384 -0.88 -29.86 22.38
C LYS A 384 0.44 -29.97 21.60
N TRP A 385 0.75 -28.98 20.77
CA TRP A 385 2.04 -28.89 20.07
C TRP A 385 3.22 -28.76 21.05
N SER A 386 3.12 -27.89 22.07
CA SER A 386 4.16 -27.75 23.10
C SER A 386 4.30 -29.01 23.96
N GLU A 387 3.20 -29.70 24.28
CA GLU A 387 3.25 -31.00 24.98
C GLU A 387 3.99 -32.06 24.17
N ASP A 388 3.79 -32.12 22.85
CA ASP A 388 4.47 -33.08 21.97
C ASP A 388 5.95 -32.73 21.80
N LEU A 389 6.30 -31.45 21.63
CA LEU A 389 7.68 -31.00 21.65
C LEU A 389 8.37 -31.40 22.96
N TYR A 390 7.72 -31.23 24.11
CA TYR A 390 8.33 -31.59 25.40
C TYR A 390 8.51 -33.11 25.54
N ARG A 391 7.67 -33.95 24.92
CA ARG A 391 7.89 -35.41 24.84
C ARG A 391 9.08 -35.77 23.95
N GLU A 392 9.32 -35.02 22.87
CA GLU A 392 10.51 -35.17 22.00
C GLU A 392 11.80 -34.69 22.70
N LEU A 393 11.76 -33.60 23.47
CA LEU A 393 12.92 -33.03 24.17
C LEU A 393 13.30 -33.79 25.46
N PHE A 394 12.30 -34.29 26.20
CA PHE A 394 12.48 -34.88 27.54
C PHE A 394 12.09 -36.36 27.58
N VAL A 395 12.55 -37.13 26.58
CA VAL A 395 12.25 -38.55 26.39
C VAL A 395 12.35 -39.36 27.70
N GLY A 396 11.29 -40.10 28.01
CA GLY A 396 11.20 -40.94 29.21
C GLY A 396 10.81 -40.21 30.51
N GLN A 397 10.56 -38.90 30.46
CA GLN A 397 10.08 -38.11 31.61
C GLN A 397 8.61 -37.70 31.41
N ASP A 398 7.89 -37.50 32.51
CA ASP A 398 6.56 -36.89 32.51
C ASP A 398 6.70 -35.37 32.41
N PRO A 399 6.19 -34.70 31.35
CA PRO A 399 6.35 -33.26 31.15
C PRO A 399 5.90 -32.40 32.35
N ASN A 400 4.91 -32.88 33.12
CA ASN A 400 4.37 -32.15 34.28
C ASN A 400 5.26 -32.29 35.54
N LYS A 401 6.31 -33.12 35.49
CA LYS A 401 7.21 -33.42 36.62
C LYS A 401 8.68 -33.04 36.36
N ILE A 402 8.97 -32.36 35.25
CA ILE A 402 10.32 -31.89 34.91
C ILE A 402 10.73 -30.79 35.89
N THR A 403 11.81 -31.00 36.64
CA THR A 403 12.38 -29.96 37.53
C THR A 403 13.00 -28.82 36.72
N LEU A 404 13.06 -27.62 37.30
CA LEU A 404 13.66 -26.44 36.65
C LEU A 404 15.11 -26.66 36.18
N GLN A 405 15.89 -27.47 36.91
CA GLN A 405 17.24 -27.86 36.51
C GLN A 405 17.22 -28.76 35.26
N GLN A 406 16.40 -29.83 35.26
CA GLN A 406 16.25 -30.71 34.10
C GLN A 406 15.77 -29.94 32.87
N PHE A 407 14.80 -29.04 33.05
CA PHE A 407 14.24 -28.20 31.99
C PHE A 407 15.31 -27.31 31.34
N THR A 408 16.03 -26.53 32.15
CA THR A 408 17.09 -25.63 31.68
C THR A 408 18.22 -26.40 30.99
N MET A 409 18.61 -27.55 31.55
CA MET A 409 19.63 -28.43 30.94
C MET A 409 19.14 -29.09 29.64
N GLY A 410 17.86 -29.40 29.51
CA GLY A 410 17.27 -29.95 28.28
C GLY A 410 17.21 -28.93 27.16
N LEU A 411 16.72 -27.72 27.44
CA LEU A 411 16.72 -26.61 26.46
C LEU A 411 18.14 -26.27 25.99
N GLY A 412 19.10 -26.14 26.91
CA GLY A 412 20.50 -25.85 26.55
C GLY A 412 21.16 -26.96 25.73
N LYS A 413 20.80 -28.24 25.97
CA LYS A 413 21.23 -29.36 25.12
C LYS A 413 20.60 -29.30 23.73
N TRP A 414 19.29 -29.04 23.65
CA TRP A 414 18.57 -28.92 22.38
C TRP A 414 19.11 -27.77 21.52
N GLU A 415 19.31 -26.59 22.11
CA GLU A 415 19.87 -25.43 21.40
C GLU A 415 21.29 -25.72 20.86
N ALA A 416 22.09 -26.49 21.62
CA ALA A 416 23.41 -26.96 21.18
C ALA A 416 23.37 -28.05 20.08
N THR A 417 22.20 -28.61 19.74
CA THR A 417 22.04 -29.46 18.54
C THR A 417 21.62 -28.67 17.29
N LEU A 418 21.21 -27.40 17.42
CA LEU A 418 20.76 -26.58 16.30
C LEU A 418 21.97 -25.98 15.55
N PRO A 419 22.08 -26.20 14.23
CA PRO A 419 23.16 -25.62 13.42
C PRO A 419 23.29 -24.10 13.54
N GLU A 420 24.52 -23.60 13.52
CA GLU A 420 24.77 -22.15 13.58
C GLU A 420 24.30 -21.44 12.30
N ASP A 421 24.53 -22.01 11.11
CA ASP A 421 24.02 -21.46 9.85
C ASP A 421 22.48 -21.53 9.80
N PRO A 422 21.76 -20.38 9.68
CA PRO A 422 20.30 -20.34 9.71
C PRO A 422 19.58 -21.21 8.66
N VAL A 423 20.22 -21.49 7.51
CA VAL A 423 19.61 -22.31 6.45
C VAL A 423 19.63 -23.80 6.80
N ALA A 424 20.69 -24.27 7.47
CA ALA A 424 20.83 -25.66 7.89
C ALA A 424 19.92 -26.08 9.07
N ARG A 425 19.26 -25.11 9.72
CA ARG A 425 18.37 -25.39 10.87
C ARG A 425 17.06 -26.06 10.42
N PRO A 426 16.60 -27.12 11.11
CA PRO A 426 15.34 -27.76 10.81
C PRO A 426 14.16 -26.86 11.19
N PHE A 427 13.11 -26.83 10.36
CA PHE A 427 11.89 -26.06 10.62
C PHE A 427 10.65 -26.90 10.31
N ALA A 428 9.69 -26.96 11.25
CA ALA A 428 8.36 -27.58 11.10
C ALA A 428 8.34 -29.02 10.52
N LYS A 429 9.46 -29.76 10.58
CA LYS A 429 9.70 -31.07 9.93
C LYS A 429 9.60 -31.05 8.39
N LEU A 430 9.63 -29.85 7.79
CA LEU A 430 9.62 -29.61 6.34
C LEU A 430 11.01 -29.80 5.72
N GLN A 431 11.04 -29.96 4.40
CA GLN A 431 12.27 -30.07 3.60
C GLN A 431 12.45 -28.84 2.70
N ARG A 432 13.69 -28.38 2.54
CA ARG A 432 14.01 -27.30 1.59
C ARG A 432 14.07 -27.82 0.16
N GLN A 433 13.63 -27.00 -0.78
CA GLN A 433 13.72 -27.20 -2.22
C GLN A 433 15.13 -26.81 -2.73
N ALA A 434 15.40 -27.06 -4.01
CA ALA A 434 16.73 -26.86 -4.60
C ALA A 434 17.19 -25.38 -4.68
N ASP A 435 16.26 -24.42 -4.54
CA ASP A 435 16.54 -22.98 -4.43
C ASP A 435 16.74 -22.52 -2.98
N GLY A 436 16.60 -23.42 -2.00
CA GLY A 436 16.70 -23.17 -0.57
C GLY A 436 15.39 -22.79 0.13
N ARG A 437 14.26 -22.58 -0.58
CA ARG A 437 12.95 -22.28 0.03
C ARG A 437 12.28 -23.53 0.61
N PHE A 438 11.28 -23.37 1.46
CA PHE A 438 10.33 -24.45 1.74
C PHE A 438 9.19 -24.44 0.71
N ASN A 439 8.50 -25.58 0.54
CA ASN A 439 7.31 -25.64 -0.30
C ASN A 439 6.21 -24.70 0.24
N ASP A 440 5.60 -23.94 -0.68
CA ASP A 440 4.59 -22.95 -0.33
C ASP A 440 3.29 -23.57 0.20
N ASP A 441 2.86 -24.72 -0.33
CA ASP A 441 1.62 -25.40 0.12
C ASP A 441 1.71 -25.83 1.59
N ASP A 442 2.90 -26.28 2.03
CA ASP A 442 3.19 -26.61 3.42
C ASP A 442 3.20 -25.38 4.34
N LEU A 443 3.82 -24.28 3.91
CA LEU A 443 3.84 -23.02 4.68
C LEU A 443 2.45 -22.38 4.78
N VAL A 444 1.69 -22.38 3.67
CA VAL A 444 0.34 -21.85 3.59
C VAL A 444 -0.63 -22.65 4.44
N ARG A 445 -0.55 -23.99 4.43
CA ARG A 445 -1.34 -24.84 5.32
C ARG A 445 -1.11 -24.52 6.80
N ILE A 446 0.15 -24.36 7.21
CA ILE A 446 0.49 -23.98 8.60
C ILE A 446 -0.13 -22.61 8.96
N PHE A 447 -0.16 -21.67 8.01
CA PHE A 447 -0.79 -20.36 8.23
C PHE A 447 -2.32 -20.43 8.26
N GLU A 448 -2.96 -21.13 7.31
CA GLU A 448 -4.40 -21.38 7.25
C GLU A 448 -4.93 -21.97 8.56
N GLU A 449 -4.35 -23.09 9.01
CA GLU A 449 -4.71 -23.74 10.27
C GLU A 449 -4.56 -22.80 11.48
N SER A 450 -3.63 -21.84 11.41
CA SER A 450 -3.36 -20.88 12.49
C SER A 450 -4.26 -19.65 12.47
N VAL A 451 -4.81 -19.31 11.30
CA VAL A 451 -5.88 -18.31 11.14
C VAL A 451 -7.22 -18.86 11.65
N GLU A 452 -7.45 -20.18 11.55
CA GLU A 452 -8.65 -20.85 12.07
C GLU A 452 -8.57 -21.23 13.57
N ASP A 453 -7.37 -21.43 14.11
CA ASP A 453 -7.13 -21.78 15.52
C ASP A 453 -7.47 -20.61 16.46
N VAL A 454 -8.45 -20.83 17.35
CA VAL A 454 -8.91 -19.82 18.33
C VAL A 454 -7.95 -19.79 19.53
N ALA A 455 -7.42 -18.61 19.84
CA ALA A 455 -6.55 -18.40 20.99
C ALA A 455 -7.29 -18.62 22.33
N GLY A 456 -6.54 -18.76 23.42
CA GLY A 456 -7.08 -18.75 24.78
C GLY A 456 -7.44 -17.34 25.27
N ALA A 457 -8.29 -17.26 26.29
CA ALA A 457 -8.58 -16.01 27.01
C ALA A 457 -7.50 -15.65 28.05
N PHE A 458 -7.42 -14.37 28.42
CA PHE A 458 -6.66 -13.90 29.60
C PHE A 458 -7.32 -14.35 30.91
N GLY A 459 -6.56 -14.24 32.01
CA GLY A 459 -7.04 -14.39 33.39
C GLY A 459 -6.50 -15.63 34.13
N ALA A 460 -6.88 -15.73 35.40
CA ALA A 460 -6.49 -16.78 36.32
C ALA A 460 -6.94 -18.19 35.86
N SER A 461 -6.21 -19.22 36.32
CA SER A 461 -6.51 -20.64 36.09
C SER A 461 -6.71 -21.02 34.61
N ASN A 462 -5.98 -20.37 33.69
CA ASN A 462 -5.99 -20.63 32.25
C ASN A 462 -4.59 -20.82 31.60
N VAL A 463 -3.48 -20.83 32.35
CA VAL A 463 -2.13 -21.08 31.81
C VAL A 463 -1.88 -22.59 31.64
N PRO A 464 -1.56 -23.10 30.43
CA PRO A 464 -1.40 -24.55 30.20
C PRO A 464 -0.34 -25.18 31.11
N THR A 465 -0.60 -26.39 31.64
CA THR A 465 0.28 -27.03 32.64
C THR A 465 1.69 -27.33 32.10
N VAL A 466 1.84 -27.50 30.78
CA VAL A 466 3.16 -27.65 30.12
C VAL A 466 4.07 -26.43 30.34
N PHE A 467 3.52 -25.23 30.55
CA PHE A 467 4.30 -24.01 30.85
C PHE A 467 4.63 -23.84 32.34
N ARG A 468 4.23 -24.75 33.24
CA ARG A 468 4.48 -24.68 34.69
C ARG A 468 5.91 -24.28 35.05
N THR A 469 6.89 -24.90 34.41
CA THR A 469 8.31 -24.65 34.70
C THR A 469 8.82 -23.31 34.15
N ILE A 470 8.19 -22.78 33.10
CA ILE A 470 8.44 -21.41 32.58
C ILE A 470 7.83 -20.36 33.51
N GLU A 471 6.62 -20.58 34.02
CA GLU A 471 5.97 -19.69 34.99
C GLU A 471 6.73 -19.63 36.32
N VAL A 472 7.09 -20.79 36.86
CA VAL A 472 7.92 -20.91 38.07
C VAL A 472 9.26 -20.18 37.90
N LEU A 473 9.89 -20.28 36.72
CA LEU A 473 11.10 -19.51 36.40
C LEU A 473 10.81 -18.01 36.31
N GLY A 474 9.69 -17.59 35.71
CA GLY A 474 9.27 -16.19 35.63
C GLY A 474 9.05 -15.53 37.00
N ILE A 475 8.40 -16.23 37.94
CA ILE A 475 8.23 -15.75 39.32
C ILE A 475 9.60 -15.63 40.00
N LYS A 476 10.47 -16.65 39.87
CA LYS A 476 11.82 -16.64 40.48
C LYS A 476 12.71 -15.54 39.87
N GLN A 477 12.52 -15.19 38.60
CA GLN A 477 13.18 -14.08 37.91
C GLN A 477 12.63 -12.71 38.33
N ALA A 478 11.32 -12.55 38.49
CA ALA A 478 10.71 -11.32 39.01
C ALA A 478 11.21 -11.00 40.43
N ARG A 479 11.39 -12.04 41.27
CA ARG A 479 12.00 -11.94 42.60
C ARG A 479 13.49 -11.59 42.55
N SER A 480 14.30 -12.20 41.66
CA SER A 480 15.74 -11.87 41.55
C SER A 480 15.97 -10.43 41.09
N TRP A 481 15.08 -9.89 40.25
CA TRP A 481 15.05 -8.49 39.87
C TRP A 481 14.56 -7.53 40.98
N ASN A 482 14.02 -8.03 42.09
CA ASN A 482 13.47 -7.23 43.19
C ASN A 482 12.49 -6.17 42.68
N LEU A 483 11.50 -6.57 41.89
CA LEU A 483 10.52 -5.65 41.28
C LEU A 483 9.42 -5.23 42.28
N ALA A 484 8.61 -4.27 41.85
CA ALA A 484 7.48 -3.76 42.61
C ALA A 484 6.36 -4.81 42.78
N THR A 485 5.39 -4.47 43.62
CA THR A 485 4.11 -5.18 43.80
C THR A 485 3.10 -4.81 42.71
N LEU A 486 1.98 -5.55 42.64
CA LEU A 486 0.87 -5.21 41.75
C LEU A 486 0.32 -3.81 42.05
N ASN A 487 0.11 -3.47 43.33
CA ASN A 487 -0.46 -2.17 43.72
C ASN A 487 0.48 -0.98 43.50
N GLU A 488 1.79 -1.14 43.65
CA GLU A 488 2.78 -0.10 43.29
C GLU A 488 2.83 0.13 41.78
N PHE A 489 2.79 -0.95 40.98
CA PHE A 489 2.78 -0.86 39.52
C PHE A 489 1.49 -0.23 38.99
N ARG A 490 0.33 -0.54 39.61
CA ARG A 490 -0.93 0.17 39.38
C ARG A 490 -0.83 1.65 39.72
N THR A 491 -0.29 1.98 40.89
CA THR A 491 -0.10 3.37 41.35
C THR A 491 0.80 4.18 40.40
N PHE A 492 1.87 3.57 39.88
CA PHE A 492 2.73 4.18 38.86
C PHE A 492 1.96 4.60 37.59
N PHE A 493 1.02 3.78 37.11
CA PHE A 493 0.14 4.12 35.99
C PHE A 493 -1.06 5.00 36.36
N SER A 494 -1.13 5.50 37.59
CA SER A 494 -2.26 6.24 38.17
C SER A 494 -3.58 5.44 38.20
N LEU A 495 -3.48 4.11 38.29
CA LEU A 495 -4.61 3.23 38.57
C LEU A 495 -4.82 3.13 40.09
N GLN A 496 -6.07 2.96 40.53
CA GLN A 496 -6.39 2.79 41.95
C GLN A 496 -5.77 1.48 42.49
N PRO A 497 -4.97 1.50 43.56
CA PRO A 497 -4.50 0.28 44.23
C PRO A 497 -5.69 -0.46 44.88
N TYR A 498 -5.65 -1.79 44.81
CA TYR A 498 -6.69 -2.68 45.30
C TYR A 498 -6.68 -2.80 46.83
N LYS A 499 -7.86 -2.78 47.43
CA LYS A 499 -8.09 -2.78 48.89
C LYS A 499 -8.57 -4.13 49.43
N THR A 500 -9.06 -5.01 48.57
CA THR A 500 -9.45 -6.39 48.90
C THR A 500 -8.95 -7.34 47.81
N PHE A 501 -9.00 -8.64 48.08
CA PHE A 501 -8.62 -9.66 47.08
C PHE A 501 -9.69 -9.82 46.01
N GLU A 502 -10.95 -9.58 46.36
CA GLU A 502 -12.11 -9.53 45.46
C GLU A 502 -12.03 -8.39 44.43
N GLU A 503 -11.30 -7.31 44.73
CA GLU A 503 -11.01 -6.26 43.74
C GLU A 503 -9.90 -6.69 42.75
N ILE A 504 -9.00 -7.61 43.13
CA ILE A 504 -7.96 -8.17 42.24
C ILE A 504 -8.57 -9.19 41.28
N ASN A 505 -9.37 -10.12 41.81
CA ASN A 505 -10.07 -11.14 41.03
C ASN A 505 -11.45 -11.45 41.65
N SER A 506 -12.50 -11.47 40.84
CA SER A 506 -13.88 -11.68 41.29
C SER A 506 -14.29 -13.15 41.46
N ASP A 507 -13.46 -14.12 41.07
CA ASP A 507 -13.64 -15.54 41.42
C ASP A 507 -13.33 -15.75 42.92
N PRO A 508 -14.30 -16.16 43.76
CA PRO A 508 -14.08 -16.34 45.19
C PRO A 508 -12.97 -17.34 45.51
N TYR A 509 -12.73 -18.36 44.68
CA TYR A 509 -11.63 -19.30 44.89
C TYR A 509 -10.27 -18.61 44.68
N ILE A 510 -10.13 -17.75 43.67
CA ILE A 510 -8.89 -17.02 43.40
C ILE A 510 -8.63 -15.96 44.48
N ALA A 511 -9.67 -15.21 44.88
CA ALA A 511 -9.58 -14.25 45.98
C ALA A 511 -9.20 -14.93 47.31
N ASP A 512 -9.79 -16.09 47.62
CA ASP A 512 -9.44 -16.89 48.79
C ASP A 512 -8.01 -17.43 48.70
N GLN A 513 -7.57 -17.98 47.56
CA GLN A 513 -6.17 -18.43 47.42
C GLN A 513 -5.19 -17.28 47.62
N LEU A 514 -5.42 -16.11 47.01
CA LEU A 514 -4.56 -14.93 47.22
C LEU A 514 -4.52 -14.50 48.69
N ARG A 515 -5.66 -14.53 49.39
CA ARG A 515 -5.72 -14.22 50.83
C ARG A 515 -4.88 -15.17 51.67
N HIS A 516 -4.98 -16.47 51.45
CA HIS A 516 -4.21 -17.49 52.20
C HIS A 516 -2.72 -17.52 51.85
N LEU A 517 -2.30 -16.87 50.76
CA LEU A 517 -0.91 -16.86 50.29
C LEU A 517 -0.19 -15.54 50.62
N TYR A 518 -0.87 -14.39 50.57
CA TYR A 518 -0.24 -13.07 50.71
C TYR A 518 -0.68 -12.26 51.94
N ASP A 519 -1.70 -12.68 52.69
CA ASP A 519 -2.34 -12.00 53.85
C ASP A 519 -2.95 -10.61 53.55
N HIS A 520 -2.29 -9.74 52.77
CA HIS A 520 -2.72 -8.38 52.44
C HIS A 520 -2.55 -8.06 50.93
N PRO A 521 -3.49 -7.35 50.27
CA PRO A 521 -3.42 -7.07 48.83
C PRO A 521 -2.13 -6.36 48.36
N ASP A 522 -1.57 -5.45 49.17
CA ASP A 522 -0.29 -4.77 48.86
C ASP A 522 0.93 -5.71 48.82
N LEU A 523 0.81 -6.97 49.27
CA LEU A 523 1.89 -7.96 49.24
C LEU A 523 1.83 -8.86 48.00
N VAL A 524 0.82 -8.71 47.14
CA VAL A 524 0.72 -9.47 45.88
C VAL A 524 1.80 -9.02 44.90
N GLU A 525 2.71 -9.94 44.60
CA GLU A 525 3.83 -9.72 43.67
C GLU A 525 3.36 -9.38 42.26
N LEU A 526 4.09 -8.49 41.57
CA LEU A 526 3.72 -8.04 40.23
C LEU A 526 3.49 -9.18 39.22
N TYR A 527 4.38 -10.17 39.15
CA TYR A 527 4.25 -11.18 38.09
C TYR A 527 3.02 -12.08 38.22
N PRO A 528 2.83 -12.86 39.30
CA PRO A 528 1.60 -13.64 39.47
C PRO A 528 0.38 -12.72 39.54
N GLY A 529 0.50 -11.53 40.17
CA GLY A 529 -0.54 -10.51 40.25
C GLY A 529 -1.11 -10.10 38.88
N LEU A 530 -0.25 -9.88 37.87
CA LEU A 530 -0.70 -9.57 36.51
C LEU A 530 -1.43 -10.74 35.85
N ILE A 531 -1.04 -12.00 36.10
CA ILE A 531 -1.71 -13.16 35.47
C ILE A 531 -3.07 -13.44 36.12
N VAL A 532 -3.23 -13.14 37.41
CA VAL A 532 -4.48 -13.38 38.16
C VAL A 532 -5.43 -12.18 38.21
N GLU A 533 -4.97 -10.96 37.89
CA GLU A 533 -5.86 -9.79 37.82
C GLU A 533 -7.00 -10.04 36.82
N ASP A 534 -8.23 -9.64 37.18
CA ASP A 534 -9.40 -9.86 36.35
C ASP A 534 -9.25 -9.32 34.91
N ALA A 535 -9.54 -10.20 33.96
CA ALA A 535 -9.55 -9.91 32.54
C ALA A 535 -10.69 -8.92 32.22
N LYS A 536 -10.46 -7.97 31.32
CA LYS A 536 -11.51 -7.05 30.87
C LYS A 536 -12.51 -7.78 29.96
N ASP A 537 -13.79 -7.49 30.17
CA ASP A 537 -14.84 -7.84 29.22
C ASP A 537 -14.55 -7.32 27.79
N PRO A 538 -15.14 -7.95 26.76
CA PRO A 538 -15.20 -7.39 25.42
C PRO A 538 -15.91 -6.03 25.41
N MET A 539 -15.29 -5.03 24.78
CA MET A 539 -15.87 -3.71 24.59
C MET A 539 -15.66 -3.27 23.14
N LEU A 540 -16.70 -2.68 22.55
CA LEU A 540 -16.73 -2.30 21.15
C LEU A 540 -16.99 -0.79 21.00
N PRO A 541 -15.97 0.03 20.70
CA PRO A 541 -14.53 -0.26 20.75
C PRO A 541 -13.97 -0.25 22.20
N GLY A 542 -12.69 -0.56 22.36
CA GLY A 542 -11.91 -0.30 23.59
C GLY A 542 -11.44 -1.54 24.38
N SER A 543 -11.91 -2.74 24.03
CA SER A 543 -11.41 -3.99 24.63
C SER A 543 -11.59 -5.16 23.66
N GLY A 544 -10.59 -5.35 22.80
CA GLY A 544 -10.53 -6.44 21.83
C GLY A 544 -9.70 -7.61 22.33
N LEU A 545 -8.52 -7.34 22.91
CA LEU A 545 -7.61 -8.34 23.49
C LEU A 545 -8.07 -8.92 24.83
N CYS A 546 -9.05 -8.28 25.50
CA CYS A 546 -9.59 -8.72 26.80
C CYS A 546 -8.54 -8.99 27.89
N ALA A 547 -7.34 -8.41 27.79
CA ALA A 547 -6.34 -8.42 28.85
C ALA A 547 -6.86 -7.73 30.12
N ASN A 548 -6.24 -8.01 31.25
CA ASN A 548 -6.54 -7.32 32.52
C ASN A 548 -6.29 -5.80 32.43
N TYR A 549 -6.76 -5.07 33.43
CA TYR A 549 -6.73 -3.60 33.46
C TYR A 549 -5.30 -3.02 33.45
N THR A 550 -4.40 -3.61 34.22
CA THR A 550 -3.03 -3.14 34.45
C THR A 550 -2.16 -3.40 33.23
N THR A 551 -2.17 -4.62 32.71
CA THR A 551 -1.52 -5.01 31.44
C THR A 551 -2.06 -4.18 30.28
N SER A 552 -3.38 -3.95 30.18
CA SER A 552 -3.96 -3.08 29.14
C SER A 552 -3.41 -1.65 29.19
N ARG A 553 -3.34 -1.05 30.39
CA ARG A 553 -2.82 0.32 30.60
C ARG A 553 -1.31 0.42 30.32
N ALA A 554 -0.57 -0.63 30.67
CA ALA A 554 0.87 -0.73 30.48
C ALA A 554 1.24 -0.86 28.98
N ILE A 555 0.69 -1.85 28.26
CA ILE A 555 0.97 -2.09 26.83
C ILE A 555 0.69 -0.84 25.99
N LEU A 556 -0.43 -0.16 26.20
CA LEU A 556 -0.78 1.05 25.45
C LEU A 556 0.16 2.24 25.75
N SER A 557 0.87 2.23 26.88
CA SER A 557 1.92 3.22 27.16
C SER A 557 3.24 2.84 26.49
N ASP A 558 3.61 1.57 26.57
CA ASP A 558 4.84 1.04 25.98
C ASP A 558 4.85 1.14 24.46
N ALA A 559 3.73 0.80 23.79
CA ALA A 559 3.56 0.95 22.35
C ALA A 559 3.74 2.39 21.86
N VAL A 560 3.40 3.40 22.67
CA VAL A 560 3.68 4.81 22.35
C VAL A 560 5.17 5.11 22.46
N THR A 561 5.84 4.67 23.54
CA THR A 561 7.28 4.86 23.76
C THR A 561 8.13 4.16 22.69
N LEU A 562 7.82 2.90 22.39
CA LEU A 562 8.51 2.05 21.40
C LEU A 562 8.56 2.68 20.01
N VAL A 563 7.44 3.26 19.56
CA VAL A 563 7.33 3.84 18.22
C VAL A 563 7.77 5.30 18.19
N ARG A 564 7.37 6.12 19.17
CA ARG A 564 7.66 7.56 19.17
C ARG A 564 9.09 7.88 19.59
N GLY A 565 9.70 7.05 20.44
CA GLY A 565 11.10 7.15 20.82
C GLY A 565 12.09 6.74 19.71
N ASP A 566 11.65 5.96 18.72
CA ASP A 566 12.49 5.49 17.62
C ASP A 566 12.56 6.53 16.48
N ARG A 567 13.77 6.99 16.14
CA ARG A 567 13.94 7.98 15.06
C ARG A 567 13.50 7.44 13.70
N PHE A 568 13.73 6.14 13.45
CA PHE A 568 13.42 5.48 12.17
C PHE A 568 11.93 5.20 11.97
N TYR A 569 11.09 5.47 12.97
CA TYR A 569 9.62 5.50 12.85
C TYR A 569 9.03 6.90 13.01
N THR A 570 9.87 7.91 13.25
CA THR A 570 9.47 9.32 13.37
C THR A 570 10.27 10.19 12.40
N VAL A 571 11.28 10.91 12.87
CA VAL A 571 11.99 11.97 12.11
C VAL A 571 12.72 11.46 10.86
N ASP A 572 13.16 10.21 10.85
CA ASP A 572 13.86 9.59 9.70
C ASP A 572 12.90 8.75 8.82
N TYR A 573 11.62 8.60 9.17
CA TYR A 573 10.63 7.81 8.41
C TYR A 573 10.05 8.63 7.25
N THR A 574 10.87 8.91 6.24
CA THR A 574 10.51 9.80 5.12
C THR A 574 10.62 9.11 3.74
N PRO A 575 9.87 9.59 2.73
CA PRO A 575 9.98 9.08 1.36
C PRO A 575 11.40 9.16 0.79
N LYS A 576 12.14 10.25 1.04
CA LYS A 576 13.53 10.36 0.55
C LYS A 576 14.49 9.42 1.27
N HIS A 577 14.20 9.03 2.51
CA HIS A 577 15.04 8.07 3.23
C HIS A 577 14.80 6.62 2.79
N LEU A 578 13.54 6.23 2.59
CA LEU A 578 13.15 4.86 2.19
C LEU A 578 13.13 4.61 0.67
N THR A 579 13.16 5.66 -0.15
CA THR A 579 12.60 5.77 -1.53
C THR A 579 11.09 5.97 -1.55
N ASN A 580 10.62 6.76 -2.52
CA ASN A 580 9.23 7.14 -2.72
C ASN A 580 8.36 5.90 -2.97
N TRP A 581 8.82 4.97 -3.81
CA TRP A 581 8.15 3.68 -4.04
C TRP A 581 8.03 2.87 -2.74
N ALA A 582 9.14 2.66 -2.02
CA ALA A 582 9.11 1.77 -0.87
C ALA A 582 8.31 2.34 0.31
N TYR A 583 8.34 3.67 0.48
CA TYR A 583 7.46 4.37 1.42
C TYR A 583 5.98 4.14 1.08
N ASN A 584 5.59 4.28 -0.19
CA ASN A 584 4.22 4.08 -0.64
C ASN A 584 3.78 2.60 -0.57
N GLU A 585 4.67 1.66 -0.93
CA GLU A 585 4.42 0.21 -0.87
C GLU A 585 4.01 -0.24 0.54
N ILE A 586 4.71 0.24 1.57
CA ILE A 586 4.44 -0.13 2.97
C ILE A 586 3.40 0.75 3.67
N ASN A 587 3.03 1.90 3.10
CA ASN A 587 2.06 2.82 3.70
C ASN A 587 0.65 2.21 3.78
N TYR A 588 -0.21 2.78 4.63
CA TYR A 588 -1.61 2.40 4.76
C TYR A 588 -2.53 3.39 4.03
N ASP A 589 -3.65 2.89 3.50
CA ASP A 589 -4.73 3.70 2.92
C ASP A 589 -5.99 3.50 3.75
N VAL A 590 -6.53 4.55 4.36
CA VAL A 590 -7.75 4.45 5.20
C VAL A 590 -9.01 4.08 4.41
N ASN A 591 -8.97 4.16 3.08
CA ASN A 591 -10.06 3.70 2.20
C ASN A 591 -10.05 2.17 2.00
N VAL A 592 -8.91 1.50 2.26
CA VAL A 592 -8.75 0.04 2.19
C VAL A 592 -8.71 -0.50 3.63
N ASP A 593 -9.65 -1.37 3.99
CA ASP A 593 -9.68 -2.07 5.29
C ASP A 593 -9.54 -1.16 6.53
N GLN A 594 -9.90 0.12 6.40
CA GLN A 594 -9.74 1.18 7.41
C GLN A 594 -8.27 1.37 7.85
N GLY A 595 -7.34 1.11 6.93
CA GLY A 595 -5.90 1.27 7.09
C GLY A 595 -5.12 -0.01 7.41
N ALA A 596 -5.76 -1.17 7.54
CA ALA A 596 -5.09 -2.45 7.77
C ALA A 596 -4.13 -2.81 6.60
N VAL A 597 -3.02 -3.51 6.88
CA VAL A 597 -1.96 -3.81 5.89
C VAL A 597 -1.38 -5.23 5.97
N PHE A 598 -1.87 -6.12 6.85
CA PHE A 598 -1.35 -7.50 6.96
C PHE A 598 -1.43 -8.26 5.63
N TYR A 599 -2.46 -7.99 4.83
CA TYR A 599 -2.63 -8.57 3.49
C TYR A 599 -1.40 -8.39 2.60
N LYS A 600 -0.70 -7.24 2.70
CA LYS A 600 0.51 -6.97 1.93
C LYS A 600 1.62 -8.00 2.22
N LEU A 601 1.76 -8.42 3.49
CA LEU A 601 2.76 -9.42 3.88
C LEU A 601 2.42 -10.81 3.32
N VAL A 602 1.16 -11.24 3.49
CA VAL A 602 0.68 -12.57 3.06
C VAL A 602 0.72 -12.69 1.53
N LEU A 603 0.14 -11.72 0.83
CA LEU A 603 0.05 -11.71 -0.64
C LEU A 603 1.41 -11.48 -1.32
N ARG A 604 2.41 -10.89 -0.64
CA ARG A 604 3.81 -10.83 -1.13
C ARG A 604 4.58 -12.13 -0.89
N ALA A 605 4.31 -12.83 0.21
CA ALA A 605 5.00 -14.08 0.54
C ALA A 605 4.49 -15.30 -0.24
N PHE A 606 3.19 -15.32 -0.54
CA PHE A 606 2.47 -16.43 -1.21
C PHE A 606 1.51 -15.93 -2.31
N PRO A 607 2.00 -15.21 -3.34
CA PRO A 607 1.17 -14.54 -4.36
C PRO A 607 0.31 -15.48 -5.22
N ASN A 608 0.56 -16.79 -5.17
CA ASN A 608 -0.15 -17.80 -5.95
C ASN A 608 -1.17 -18.60 -5.13
N HIS A 609 -1.31 -18.36 -3.82
CA HIS A 609 -2.12 -19.22 -2.92
C HIS A 609 -3.35 -18.53 -2.32
N PHE A 610 -3.39 -17.20 -2.35
CA PHE A 610 -4.47 -16.41 -1.81
C PHE A 610 -5.12 -15.60 -2.93
N ARG A 611 -6.45 -15.54 -2.93
CA ARG A 611 -7.18 -14.55 -3.73
C ARG A 611 -6.90 -13.15 -3.19
N GLY A 612 -6.94 -12.14 -4.06
CA GLY A 612 -6.79 -10.74 -3.68
C GLY A 612 -7.85 -10.24 -2.68
N ASP A 613 -9.00 -10.90 -2.59
CA ASP A 613 -10.12 -10.60 -1.69
C ASP A 613 -10.18 -11.55 -0.46
N SER A 614 -9.14 -12.35 -0.19
CA SER A 614 -9.21 -13.41 0.81
C SER A 614 -9.17 -12.89 2.26
N VAL A 615 -10.18 -13.24 3.05
CA VAL A 615 -10.25 -12.91 4.48
C VAL A 615 -9.05 -13.47 5.27
N TYR A 616 -8.46 -14.59 4.82
CA TYR A 616 -7.27 -15.20 5.42
C TYR A 616 -6.01 -14.34 5.23
N ALA A 617 -5.96 -13.46 4.22
CA ALA A 617 -4.89 -12.48 4.05
C ALA A 617 -5.22 -11.14 4.72
N HIS A 618 -6.47 -10.68 4.62
CA HIS A 618 -6.87 -9.33 5.07
C HIS A 618 -7.13 -9.20 6.57
N PHE A 619 -7.74 -10.19 7.22
CA PHE A 619 -8.07 -10.12 8.65
C PHE A 619 -7.60 -11.34 9.47
N PRO A 620 -6.36 -11.84 9.31
CA PRO A 620 -5.91 -13.12 9.85
C PRO A 620 -5.89 -13.22 11.38
N MET A 621 -5.97 -12.10 12.10
CA MET A 621 -5.95 -12.03 13.58
C MET A 621 -7.28 -12.40 14.26
N VAL A 622 -8.35 -12.63 13.49
CA VAL A 622 -9.66 -13.11 13.96
C VAL A 622 -10.07 -14.27 13.06
N VAL A 623 -10.72 -15.28 13.63
CA VAL A 623 -11.04 -16.50 12.86
C VAL A 623 -12.06 -16.23 11.73
N PRO A 624 -11.97 -16.89 10.55
CA PRO A 624 -12.74 -16.53 9.37
C PRO A 624 -14.26 -16.52 9.57
N HIS A 625 -14.79 -17.46 10.38
CA HIS A 625 -16.22 -17.55 10.67
C HIS A 625 -16.74 -16.38 11.54
N GLU A 626 -15.85 -15.72 12.31
CA GLU A 626 -16.18 -14.54 13.10
C GLU A 626 -16.03 -13.27 12.26
N ASN A 627 -14.95 -13.17 11.47
CA ASN A 627 -14.81 -12.13 10.44
C ASN A 627 -16.02 -12.07 9.52
N LYS A 628 -16.63 -13.21 9.17
CA LYS A 628 -17.86 -13.23 8.37
C LYS A 628 -19.01 -12.48 9.05
N LYS A 629 -19.22 -12.68 10.36
CA LYS A 629 -20.25 -11.95 11.13
C LYS A 629 -19.92 -10.45 11.18
N ILE A 630 -18.66 -10.11 11.45
CA ILE A 630 -18.16 -8.73 11.53
C ILE A 630 -18.40 -8.01 10.20
N LEU A 631 -17.83 -8.52 9.11
CA LEU A 631 -17.90 -7.88 7.79
C LEU A 631 -19.33 -7.82 7.26
N THR A 632 -20.17 -8.84 7.49
CA THR A 632 -21.62 -8.75 7.19
C THR A 632 -22.30 -7.65 8.00
N SER A 633 -21.99 -7.49 9.30
CA SER A 633 -22.58 -6.41 10.13
C SER A 633 -22.15 -5.00 9.72
N LEU A 634 -20.98 -4.87 9.07
CA LEU A 634 -20.47 -3.62 8.48
C LEU A 634 -20.87 -3.44 7.00
N GLY A 635 -21.78 -4.27 6.46
CA GLY A 635 -22.23 -4.19 5.07
C GLY A 635 -21.18 -4.60 4.01
N LYS A 636 -20.06 -5.18 4.44
CA LYS A 636 -18.89 -5.57 3.62
C LYS A 636 -18.78 -7.08 3.38
N GLY A 637 -19.73 -7.88 3.89
CA GLY A 637 -19.65 -9.35 3.86
C GLY A 637 -19.63 -9.99 2.46
N GLU A 638 -20.05 -9.27 1.42
CA GLU A 638 -20.02 -9.72 0.02
C GLU A 638 -18.76 -9.28 -0.74
N VAL A 639 -17.87 -8.51 -0.09
CA VAL A 639 -16.68 -7.89 -0.69
C VAL A 639 -15.43 -8.78 -0.54
N TYR A 640 -15.48 -9.82 0.30
CA TYR A 640 -14.33 -10.69 0.59
C TYR A 640 -14.69 -12.17 0.37
N SER A 641 -13.72 -12.95 -0.10
CA SER A 641 -13.80 -14.42 -0.10
C SER A 641 -13.51 -14.97 1.30
N PHE A 642 -14.37 -15.90 1.72
CA PHE A 642 -14.20 -16.71 2.94
C PHE A 642 -13.71 -18.13 2.62
N ASP A 643 -13.30 -18.36 1.38
CA ASP A 643 -12.77 -19.64 0.93
C ASP A 643 -11.33 -19.81 1.44
N ARG A 644 -10.96 -21.06 1.73
CA ARG A 644 -9.60 -21.40 2.17
C ARG A 644 -8.57 -21.12 1.06
N PRO A 645 -7.31 -20.83 1.41
CA PRO A 645 -6.23 -20.66 0.43
C PRO A 645 -6.11 -21.86 -0.51
N SER A 646 -5.75 -21.61 -1.78
CA SER A 646 -5.63 -22.65 -2.80
C SER A 646 -4.64 -22.23 -3.89
N TYR A 647 -3.72 -23.12 -4.26
CA TYR A 647 -2.74 -22.84 -5.32
C TYR A 647 -3.41 -22.56 -6.68
N THR A 648 -3.16 -21.36 -7.18
CA THR A 648 -3.50 -20.87 -8.53
C THR A 648 -2.21 -20.81 -9.33
N PRO A 649 -2.04 -21.60 -10.41
CA PRO A 649 -0.80 -21.60 -11.17
C PRO A 649 -0.61 -20.27 -11.92
N PRO A 650 0.61 -19.72 -11.98
CA PRO A 650 0.88 -18.50 -12.75
C PRO A 650 0.60 -18.73 -14.24
N PRO A 651 -0.04 -17.77 -14.95
CA PRO A 651 -0.45 -17.98 -16.35
C PRO A 651 0.72 -18.28 -17.29
N ARG A 652 0.53 -19.23 -18.23
CA ARG A 652 1.59 -19.58 -19.20
C ARG A 652 1.67 -18.53 -20.31
N MET A 653 2.83 -17.91 -20.48
CA MET A 653 3.15 -17.05 -21.64
C MET A 653 3.28 -17.89 -22.91
N ILE A 654 2.57 -17.50 -23.97
CA ILE A 654 2.66 -18.05 -25.33
C ILE A 654 3.25 -16.97 -26.23
N ASN A 655 4.29 -17.28 -27.03
CA ASN A 655 5.23 -16.26 -27.51
C ASN A 655 5.43 -16.20 -29.03
N SER A 656 5.28 -17.31 -29.74
CA SER A 656 5.44 -17.35 -31.21
C SER A 656 4.24 -16.76 -31.92
N HIS A 657 4.46 -16.14 -33.07
CA HIS A 657 3.41 -15.44 -33.82
C HIS A 657 2.30 -16.40 -34.27
N ALA A 658 2.67 -17.58 -34.76
CA ALA A 658 1.72 -18.60 -35.21
C ALA A 658 0.80 -19.09 -34.08
N ALA A 659 1.35 -19.37 -32.89
CA ALA A 659 0.56 -19.75 -31.72
C ALA A 659 -0.38 -18.62 -31.28
N CYS A 660 0.15 -17.39 -31.19
CA CYS A 660 -0.62 -16.23 -30.76
C CYS A 660 -1.80 -15.92 -31.69
N MET A 661 -1.60 -15.93 -33.03
CA MET A 661 -2.68 -15.66 -33.97
C MET A 661 -3.72 -16.79 -34.00
N SER A 662 -3.29 -18.05 -33.83
CA SER A 662 -4.19 -19.19 -33.72
C SER A 662 -5.12 -19.09 -32.49
N ILE A 663 -4.55 -18.79 -31.32
CA ILE A 663 -5.29 -18.58 -30.06
C ILE A 663 -6.29 -17.41 -30.19
N LEU A 664 -5.89 -16.31 -30.82
CA LEU A 664 -6.76 -15.14 -30.97
C LEU A 664 -7.88 -15.34 -32.01
N ALA A 665 -7.76 -16.33 -32.90
CA ALA A 665 -8.83 -16.74 -33.81
C ALA A 665 -9.80 -17.76 -33.16
N ASP A 666 -9.30 -18.71 -32.37
CA ASP A 666 -10.10 -19.77 -31.74
C ASP A 666 -10.74 -19.33 -30.42
N LYS A 667 -11.83 -18.59 -30.56
CA LYS A 667 -12.70 -18.19 -29.45
C LYS A 667 -13.51 -19.32 -28.81
N GLU A 668 -13.49 -20.55 -29.35
CA GLU A 668 -14.16 -21.68 -28.70
C GLU A 668 -13.26 -22.37 -27.68
N THR A 669 -11.93 -22.38 -27.91
CA THR A 669 -10.93 -22.98 -27.02
C THR A 669 -10.34 -21.97 -26.04
N PHE A 670 -10.31 -20.68 -26.39
CA PHE A 670 -9.63 -19.63 -25.61
C PHE A 670 -10.57 -18.46 -25.34
N GLY A 671 -11.23 -18.47 -24.18
CA GLY A 671 -12.19 -17.44 -23.77
C GLY A 671 -11.52 -16.19 -23.20
N VAL A 672 -12.20 -15.04 -23.30
CA VAL A 672 -11.79 -13.78 -22.65
C VAL A 672 -12.10 -13.78 -21.14
N THR A 673 -11.18 -13.25 -20.32
CA THR A 673 -11.28 -13.25 -18.85
C THR A 673 -11.97 -12.03 -18.25
N TRP A 674 -12.11 -10.94 -19.01
CA TRP A 674 -12.48 -9.60 -18.53
C TRP A 674 -13.91 -9.47 -17.95
N ALA A 675 -14.79 -10.45 -18.23
CA ALA A 675 -16.19 -10.46 -17.80
C ALA A 675 -16.35 -10.21 -16.29
N LYS A 676 -15.65 -11.01 -15.47
CA LYS A 676 -15.78 -11.02 -13.99
C LYS A 676 -15.48 -9.63 -13.38
N LYS A 677 -14.46 -8.92 -13.91
CA LYS A 677 -14.06 -7.58 -13.47
C LYS A 677 -15.07 -6.51 -13.90
N LEU A 678 -15.54 -6.56 -15.15
CA LEU A 678 -16.56 -5.65 -15.66
C LEU A 678 -17.89 -5.79 -14.92
N GLU A 679 -18.34 -7.03 -14.69
CA GLU A 679 -19.51 -7.35 -13.89
C GLU A 679 -19.35 -6.81 -12.45
N PHE A 680 -18.20 -7.00 -11.81
CA PHE A 680 -17.95 -6.44 -10.47
C PHE A 680 -17.98 -4.90 -10.43
N ILE A 681 -17.37 -4.20 -11.39
CA ILE A 681 -17.29 -2.73 -11.41
C ILE A 681 -18.67 -2.11 -11.68
N LEU A 682 -19.47 -2.71 -12.56
CA LEU A 682 -20.67 -2.12 -13.13
C LEU A 682 -21.98 -2.58 -12.43
N SER A 683 -21.99 -3.71 -11.72
CA SER A 683 -23.19 -4.22 -11.02
C SER A 683 -23.72 -3.27 -9.94
N ARG A 684 -24.99 -2.90 -10.04
CA ARG A 684 -25.69 -1.96 -9.14
C ARG A 684 -27.18 -2.29 -9.04
N ASP A 685 -27.85 -1.77 -8.01
CA ASP A 685 -29.31 -1.94 -7.80
C ASP A 685 -29.80 -3.41 -7.80
N GLY A 686 -28.91 -4.38 -7.54
CA GLY A 686 -29.19 -5.82 -7.62
C GLY A 686 -29.09 -6.43 -9.03
N HIS A 687 -28.62 -5.69 -10.03
CA HIS A 687 -28.52 -6.09 -11.44
C HIS A 687 -27.06 -6.09 -11.93
N THR A 688 -26.73 -7.05 -12.79
CA THR A 688 -25.38 -7.29 -13.29
C THR A 688 -25.18 -6.72 -14.70
N TYR A 689 -24.74 -5.46 -14.74
CA TYR A 689 -24.36 -4.77 -15.98
C TYR A 689 -22.99 -5.22 -16.51
N GLY A 690 -22.65 -4.83 -17.74
CA GLY A 690 -21.34 -5.08 -18.35
C GLY A 690 -21.13 -6.50 -18.90
N ARG A 691 -21.93 -7.47 -18.46
CA ARG A 691 -21.87 -8.87 -18.90
C ARG A 691 -21.95 -9.05 -20.42
N ASP A 692 -22.83 -8.28 -21.07
CA ASP A 692 -23.10 -8.33 -22.52
C ASP A 692 -22.30 -7.31 -23.34
N PHE A 693 -21.35 -6.61 -22.71
CA PHE A 693 -20.42 -5.72 -23.41
C PHE A 693 -19.57 -6.49 -24.44
N MET A 694 -19.22 -5.85 -25.55
CA MET A 694 -18.50 -6.46 -26.67
C MET A 694 -17.13 -7.10 -26.37
N LEU A 695 -16.50 -6.81 -25.22
CA LEU A 695 -15.26 -7.46 -24.78
C LEU A 695 -15.46 -8.43 -23.60
N SER A 696 -16.66 -8.48 -22.98
CA SER A 696 -16.95 -9.35 -21.82
C SER A 696 -17.24 -10.81 -22.18
N GLY A 697 -17.10 -11.20 -23.44
CA GLY A 697 -17.39 -12.58 -23.84
C GLY A 697 -17.55 -12.78 -25.33
N ASP A 698 -17.86 -14.02 -25.68
CA ASP A 698 -17.94 -14.51 -27.05
C ASP A 698 -19.37 -14.91 -27.50
N ARG A 699 -20.36 -14.54 -26.69
CA ARG A 699 -21.78 -14.88 -26.87
C ARG A 699 -22.42 -14.05 -27.99
N PRO A 700 -23.64 -14.40 -28.46
CA PRO A 700 -24.38 -13.59 -29.42
C PRO A 700 -24.60 -12.15 -28.96
N GLU A 701 -24.82 -11.92 -27.67
CA GLU A 701 -25.06 -10.60 -27.08
C GLU A 701 -23.81 -9.71 -27.16
N ASN A 702 -22.64 -10.26 -26.81
CA ASN A 702 -21.36 -9.55 -26.97
C ASN A 702 -21.10 -9.19 -28.45
N THR A 703 -21.45 -10.10 -29.38
CA THR A 703 -21.36 -9.87 -30.83
C THR A 703 -22.34 -8.78 -31.30
N GLN A 704 -23.54 -8.73 -30.72
CA GLN A 704 -24.54 -7.69 -31.00
C GLN A 704 -24.11 -6.32 -30.45
N SER A 705 -23.56 -6.27 -29.22
CA SER A 705 -22.95 -5.07 -28.65
C SER A 705 -21.85 -4.50 -29.56
N ARG A 706 -20.99 -5.37 -30.11
CA ARG A 706 -19.91 -4.96 -31.04
C ARG A 706 -20.47 -4.31 -32.31
N LYS A 707 -21.52 -4.90 -32.89
CA LYS A 707 -22.20 -4.36 -34.08
C LYS A 707 -22.90 -3.03 -33.78
N MET A 708 -23.58 -2.93 -32.64
CA MET A 708 -24.28 -1.71 -32.22
C MET A 708 -23.30 -0.55 -32.02
N ILE A 709 -22.24 -0.75 -31.23
CA ILE A 709 -21.21 0.29 -31.01
C ILE A 709 -20.46 0.61 -32.32
N GLY A 710 -20.15 -0.40 -33.15
CA GLY A 710 -19.54 -0.19 -34.46
C GLY A 710 -20.38 0.67 -35.41
N ASN A 711 -21.68 0.39 -35.51
CA ASN A 711 -22.63 1.16 -36.32
C ASN A 711 -22.88 2.56 -35.73
N ALA A 712 -22.82 2.72 -34.41
CA ALA A 712 -22.91 4.02 -33.76
C ALA A 712 -21.63 4.86 -33.95
N LEU A 713 -20.47 4.23 -34.11
CA LEU A 713 -19.15 4.87 -34.18
C LEU A 713 -18.72 5.23 -35.62
N TYR A 714 -18.88 4.34 -36.59
CA TYR A 714 -18.36 4.53 -37.95
C TYR A 714 -19.42 5.13 -38.90
N ARG A 715 -19.11 6.31 -39.47
CA ARG A 715 -19.98 7.04 -40.42
C ARG A 715 -19.26 7.53 -41.68
N ASP A 716 -20.02 8.01 -42.66
CA ASP A 716 -19.47 8.74 -43.82
C ASP A 716 -18.62 9.94 -43.36
N LYS A 717 -17.47 10.17 -44.02
CA LYS A 717 -16.46 11.18 -43.68
C LYS A 717 -15.76 11.02 -42.32
N TRP A 718 -16.06 9.97 -41.54
CA TRP A 718 -15.47 9.76 -40.21
C TRP A 718 -13.93 9.86 -40.18
N LYS A 719 -13.23 9.30 -41.18
CA LYS A 719 -11.75 9.41 -41.25
C LYS A 719 -11.25 10.85 -41.34
N SER A 720 -11.88 11.71 -42.14
CA SER A 720 -11.46 13.12 -42.24
C SER A 720 -11.83 13.92 -40.99
N GLU A 721 -12.96 13.61 -40.36
CA GLU A 721 -13.42 14.26 -39.12
C GLU A 721 -12.48 13.92 -37.95
N VAL A 722 -12.11 12.65 -37.80
CA VAL A 722 -11.10 12.18 -36.83
C VAL A 722 -9.74 12.85 -37.08
N ARG A 723 -9.28 12.93 -38.34
CA ARG A 723 -8.01 13.61 -38.68
C ARG A 723 -8.04 15.08 -38.25
N SER A 724 -9.02 15.85 -38.72
CA SER A 724 -9.09 17.28 -38.41
C SER A 724 -9.14 17.55 -36.90
N PHE A 725 -9.87 16.72 -36.14
CA PHE A 725 -9.88 16.80 -34.69
C PHE A 725 -8.51 16.51 -34.06
N TYR A 726 -7.86 15.40 -34.39
CA TYR A 726 -6.56 15.05 -33.79
C TYR A 726 -5.44 16.00 -34.21
N GLU A 727 -5.53 16.59 -35.41
CA GLU A 727 -4.64 17.66 -35.88
C GLU A 727 -4.84 18.95 -35.06
N GLU A 728 -6.09 19.39 -34.89
CA GLU A 728 -6.42 20.59 -34.12
C GLU A 728 -6.14 20.42 -32.62
N ILE A 729 -6.67 19.38 -31.95
CA ILE A 729 -6.55 19.25 -30.50
C ILE A 729 -5.10 19.07 -30.03
N THR A 730 -4.27 18.36 -30.82
CA THR A 730 -2.85 18.21 -30.51
C THR A 730 -2.14 19.55 -30.58
N LEU A 731 -2.45 20.36 -31.59
CA LEU A 731 -1.87 21.70 -31.74
C LEU A 731 -2.39 22.69 -30.68
N GLN A 732 -3.69 22.65 -30.35
CA GLN A 732 -4.27 23.44 -29.25
C GLN A 732 -3.63 23.07 -27.90
N LEU A 733 -3.44 21.78 -27.61
CA LEU A 733 -2.80 21.32 -26.37
C LEU A 733 -1.33 21.73 -26.30
N LEU A 734 -0.57 21.60 -27.40
CA LEU A 734 0.78 22.14 -27.50
C LEU A 734 0.81 23.65 -27.23
N GLN A 735 -0.08 24.44 -27.83
CA GLN A 735 -0.16 25.90 -27.59
C GLN A 735 -0.58 26.26 -26.16
N ARG A 736 -1.47 25.49 -25.52
CA ARG A 736 -2.05 25.79 -24.19
C ARG A 736 -1.22 25.25 -23.02
N LYS A 737 -0.43 24.18 -23.23
CA LYS A 737 0.29 23.47 -22.16
C LYS A 737 1.81 23.59 -22.25
N SER A 738 2.36 24.02 -23.40
CA SER A 738 3.80 24.28 -23.51
C SER A 738 4.22 25.60 -22.86
N TYR A 739 5.49 25.68 -22.49
CA TYR A 739 6.09 26.83 -21.84
C TYR A 739 7.58 26.93 -22.23
N LYS A 740 8.17 28.14 -22.15
CA LYS A 740 9.60 28.33 -22.47
C LYS A 740 10.47 28.21 -21.21
N ILE A 741 11.47 27.32 -21.24
CA ILE A 741 12.56 27.25 -20.25
C ILE A 741 13.87 27.55 -20.97
N ALA A 742 14.66 28.48 -20.43
CA ALA A 742 15.94 28.90 -21.00
C ALA A 742 15.90 29.27 -22.51
N GLY A 743 14.73 29.76 -22.98
CA GLY A 743 14.48 30.13 -24.39
C GLY A 743 13.89 29.03 -25.27
N VAL A 744 14.01 27.76 -24.86
CA VAL A 744 13.53 26.57 -25.60
C VAL A 744 12.08 26.25 -25.21
N ASN A 745 11.24 25.82 -26.17
CA ASN A 745 9.88 25.37 -25.89
C ASN A 745 9.91 23.99 -25.21
N GLN A 746 9.06 23.75 -24.21
CA GLN A 746 8.97 22.47 -23.50
C GLN A 746 7.52 22.13 -23.15
N VAL A 747 7.17 20.84 -23.18
CA VAL A 747 5.89 20.29 -22.67
C VAL A 747 6.11 18.88 -22.12
N ASP A 748 5.24 18.41 -21.23
CA ASP A 748 5.09 16.97 -20.98
C ASP A 748 4.19 16.36 -22.06
N ILE A 749 4.79 15.66 -23.02
CA ILE A 749 4.04 15.12 -24.17
C ILE A 749 3.11 13.97 -23.75
N VAL A 750 3.38 13.31 -22.62
CA VAL A 750 2.56 12.22 -22.11
C VAL A 750 1.35 12.81 -21.40
N ARG A 751 1.62 13.56 -20.31
CA ARG A 751 0.60 14.02 -19.38
C ARG A 751 -0.31 15.09 -19.97
N ASP A 752 0.26 16.06 -20.69
CA ASP A 752 -0.45 17.29 -21.06
C ASP A 752 -0.91 17.32 -22.53
N VAL A 753 -0.46 16.38 -23.36
CA VAL A 753 -0.83 16.32 -24.79
C VAL A 753 -1.41 14.96 -25.15
N SER A 754 -0.65 13.87 -25.07
CA SER A 754 -1.10 12.54 -25.50
C SER A 754 -2.33 12.07 -24.73
N ASN A 755 -2.24 12.04 -23.40
CA ASN A 755 -3.34 11.64 -22.51
C ASN A 755 -4.58 12.52 -22.69
N LEU A 756 -4.40 13.84 -22.87
CA LEU A 756 -5.51 14.78 -22.95
C LEU A 756 -6.20 14.74 -24.32
N ALA A 757 -5.47 14.54 -25.43
CA ALA A 757 -6.06 14.39 -26.76
C ALA A 757 -7.07 13.22 -26.81
N GLN A 758 -6.73 12.08 -26.20
CA GLN A 758 -7.65 10.94 -26.08
C GLN A 758 -8.84 11.24 -25.17
N ILE A 759 -8.64 12.02 -24.10
CA ILE A 759 -9.72 12.43 -23.19
C ILE A 759 -10.69 13.41 -23.84
N HIS A 760 -10.20 14.40 -24.61
CA HIS A 760 -11.08 15.28 -25.40
C HIS A 760 -11.86 14.45 -26.42
N PHE A 761 -11.24 13.54 -27.16
CA PHE A 761 -11.95 12.67 -28.13
C PHE A 761 -13.05 11.83 -27.45
N CYS A 762 -12.72 11.21 -26.31
CA CYS A 762 -13.66 10.43 -25.50
C CYS A 762 -14.82 11.28 -24.94
N ALA A 763 -14.52 12.49 -24.47
CA ALA A 763 -15.52 13.40 -23.93
C ALA A 763 -16.49 13.92 -25.00
N HIS A 764 -16.04 14.19 -26.24
CA HIS A 764 -16.93 14.57 -27.33
C HIS A 764 -17.80 13.37 -27.76
N ILE A 765 -17.20 12.21 -28.04
CA ILE A 765 -17.92 11.01 -28.52
C ILE A 765 -19.00 10.52 -27.56
N PHE A 766 -18.70 10.43 -26.26
CA PHE A 766 -19.64 9.95 -25.25
C PHE A 766 -20.32 11.10 -24.48
N SER A 767 -20.15 12.36 -24.92
CA SER A 767 -20.71 13.56 -24.28
C SER A 767 -20.45 13.62 -22.76
N LEU A 768 -19.20 13.40 -22.36
CA LEU A 768 -18.79 13.41 -20.95
C LEU A 768 -18.60 14.85 -20.45
N SER A 769 -18.93 15.13 -19.19
CA SER A 769 -18.91 16.47 -18.60
C SER A 769 -17.48 16.97 -18.27
N LEU A 770 -16.72 17.28 -19.31
CA LEU A 770 -15.34 17.76 -19.24
C LEU A 770 -15.28 19.27 -18.96
N LYS A 771 -14.50 19.66 -17.94
CA LYS A 771 -14.31 21.03 -17.47
C LYS A 771 -13.14 21.70 -18.19
N THR A 772 -13.42 22.73 -18.97
CA THR A 772 -12.44 23.44 -19.81
C THR A 772 -12.70 24.95 -19.79
N ASP A 773 -11.83 25.75 -20.42
CA ASP A 773 -12.08 27.19 -20.61
C ASP A 773 -13.35 27.46 -21.44
N ALA A 774 -13.73 26.53 -22.33
CA ALA A 774 -14.95 26.59 -23.13
C ALA A 774 -16.18 26.05 -22.39
N ASN A 775 -16.00 25.09 -21.47
CA ASN A 775 -17.04 24.54 -20.60
C ASN A 775 -16.65 24.64 -19.12
N PRO A 776 -16.70 25.83 -18.50
CA PRO A 776 -16.28 26.02 -17.11
C PRO A 776 -17.18 25.30 -16.10
N ARG A 777 -18.40 24.88 -16.51
CA ARG A 777 -19.36 24.13 -15.69
C ARG A 777 -19.22 22.60 -15.79
N GLY A 778 -18.26 22.09 -16.58
CA GLY A 778 -17.94 20.66 -16.57
C GLY A 778 -17.59 20.17 -15.17
N VAL A 779 -17.86 18.89 -14.91
CA VAL A 779 -17.68 18.27 -13.58
C VAL A 779 -16.22 17.89 -13.34
N PHE A 780 -15.58 17.19 -14.28
CA PHE A 780 -14.21 16.67 -14.15
C PHE A 780 -13.20 17.50 -14.94
N THR A 781 -12.00 17.73 -14.41
CA THR A 781 -10.88 18.28 -15.19
C THR A 781 -10.34 17.26 -16.19
N GLU A 782 -9.52 17.72 -17.13
CA GLU A 782 -8.85 16.89 -18.14
C GLU A 782 -8.02 15.76 -17.47
N GLN A 783 -7.31 16.09 -16.38
CA GLN A 783 -6.53 15.17 -15.56
C GLN A 783 -7.39 14.22 -14.71
N GLU A 784 -8.47 14.70 -14.08
CA GLU A 784 -9.34 13.86 -13.26
C GLU A 784 -10.06 12.79 -14.11
N LEU A 785 -10.57 13.18 -15.28
CA LEU A 785 -11.23 12.23 -16.17
C LEU A 785 -10.22 11.22 -16.75
N TYR A 786 -8.97 11.65 -17.02
CA TYR A 786 -7.90 10.71 -17.36
C TYR A 786 -7.65 9.69 -16.25
N GLN A 787 -7.49 10.14 -15.01
CA GLN A 787 -7.23 9.26 -13.86
C GLN A 787 -8.36 8.24 -13.64
N ILE A 788 -9.62 8.66 -13.75
CA ILE A 788 -10.79 7.77 -13.67
C ILE A 788 -10.76 6.72 -14.78
N MET A 789 -10.55 7.12 -16.03
CA MET A 789 -10.54 6.20 -17.18
C MET A 789 -9.36 5.24 -17.12
N ALA A 790 -8.17 5.72 -16.77
CA ALA A 790 -6.97 4.91 -16.64
C ALA A 790 -7.06 3.90 -15.49
N LEU A 791 -7.67 4.27 -14.35
CA LEU A 791 -7.89 3.38 -13.21
C LEU A 791 -8.83 2.22 -13.57
N VAL A 792 -10.00 2.54 -14.13
CA VAL A 792 -10.99 1.54 -14.58
C VAL A 792 -10.40 0.63 -15.66
N PHE A 793 -9.68 1.20 -16.64
CA PHE A 793 -9.00 0.43 -17.68
C PHE A 793 -7.91 -0.49 -17.11
N THR A 794 -7.13 -0.03 -16.12
CA THR A 794 -6.13 -0.86 -15.43
C THR A 794 -6.80 -2.05 -14.73
N CYS A 795 -7.93 -1.83 -14.04
CA CYS A 795 -8.65 -2.90 -13.34
C CYS A 795 -9.26 -3.96 -14.27
N ILE A 796 -9.68 -3.57 -15.48
CA ILE A 796 -10.25 -4.51 -16.46
C ILE A 796 -9.14 -5.29 -17.18
N PHE A 797 -8.06 -4.63 -17.62
CA PHE A 797 -7.12 -5.19 -18.60
C PHE A 797 -5.72 -5.52 -18.05
N TYR A 798 -5.30 -4.91 -16.93
CA TYR A 798 -3.93 -5.00 -16.38
C TYR A 798 -3.89 -5.33 -14.87
N ASP A 799 -4.98 -5.81 -14.29
CA ASP A 799 -5.01 -6.29 -12.91
C ASP A 799 -4.35 -7.67 -12.79
N VAL A 800 -3.01 -7.65 -12.71
CA VAL A 800 -2.14 -8.84 -12.67
C VAL A 800 -1.36 -8.96 -11.35
N GLU A 801 -1.53 -8.01 -10.43
CA GLU A 801 -0.80 -7.96 -9.16
C GLU A 801 -1.76 -8.15 -7.97
N VAL A 802 -1.81 -9.37 -7.43
CA VAL A 802 -2.76 -9.77 -6.37
C VAL A 802 -2.71 -8.88 -5.12
N THR A 803 -1.54 -8.32 -4.78
CA THR A 803 -1.34 -7.40 -3.65
C THR A 803 -1.96 -6.01 -3.85
N LYS A 804 -2.36 -5.66 -5.08
CA LYS A 804 -3.02 -4.40 -5.46
C LYS A 804 -4.45 -4.59 -5.93
N SER A 805 -4.76 -5.76 -6.48
CA SER A 805 -6.06 -6.11 -7.10
C SER A 805 -7.26 -5.63 -6.30
N PHE A 806 -7.31 -5.91 -4.98
CA PHE A 806 -8.42 -5.48 -4.13
C PHE A 806 -8.60 -3.95 -4.04
N GLN A 807 -7.52 -3.20 -3.81
CA GLN A 807 -7.56 -1.72 -3.77
C GLN A 807 -7.96 -1.15 -5.13
N LEU A 808 -7.41 -1.72 -6.21
CA LEU A 808 -7.71 -1.37 -7.60
C LEU A 808 -9.19 -1.63 -7.94
N GLU A 809 -9.75 -2.77 -7.54
CA GLU A 809 -11.17 -3.12 -7.71
C GLU A 809 -12.10 -2.16 -6.94
N GLN A 810 -11.89 -1.97 -5.64
CA GLN A 810 -12.77 -1.11 -4.83
C GLN A 810 -12.72 0.35 -5.31
N ALA A 811 -11.53 0.86 -5.65
CA ALA A 811 -11.38 2.21 -6.19
C ALA A 811 -12.03 2.34 -7.58
N SER A 812 -11.83 1.36 -8.47
CA SER A 812 -12.42 1.35 -9.82
C SER A 812 -13.94 1.28 -9.77
N ARG A 813 -14.51 0.40 -8.92
CA ARG A 813 -15.96 0.33 -8.70
C ARG A 813 -16.49 1.68 -8.19
N LYS A 814 -15.85 2.31 -7.21
CA LYS A 814 -16.28 3.62 -6.69
C LYS A 814 -16.33 4.69 -7.78
N VAL A 815 -15.25 4.87 -8.57
CA VAL A 815 -15.22 5.92 -9.60
C VAL A 815 -16.10 5.60 -10.81
N ALA A 816 -16.25 4.33 -11.18
CA ALA A 816 -17.13 3.92 -12.27
C ALA A 816 -18.60 4.14 -11.92
N GLN A 817 -19.00 3.92 -10.66
CA GLN A 817 -20.36 4.24 -10.21
C GLN A 817 -20.62 5.76 -10.25
N GLN A 818 -19.72 6.58 -9.71
CA GLN A 818 -19.83 8.04 -9.76
C GLN A 818 -19.86 8.61 -11.19
N LEU A 819 -19.04 8.07 -12.10
CA LEU A 819 -19.06 8.43 -13.52
C LEU A 819 -20.36 7.97 -14.19
N GLY A 820 -20.83 6.77 -13.86
CA GLY A 820 -22.04 6.18 -14.45
C GLY A 820 -23.32 6.92 -14.11
N ASP A 821 -23.47 7.43 -12.88
CA ASP A 821 -24.62 8.29 -12.52
C ASP A 821 -24.62 9.61 -13.32
N LEU A 822 -23.44 10.19 -13.59
CA LEU A 822 -23.30 11.40 -14.42
C LEU A 822 -23.58 11.14 -15.90
N VAL A 823 -23.11 10.02 -16.44
CA VAL A 823 -23.42 9.62 -17.83
C VAL A 823 -24.91 9.26 -17.96
N MET A 824 -25.51 8.59 -16.97
CA MET A 824 -26.95 8.31 -16.93
C MET A 824 -27.78 9.60 -16.96
N ALA A 825 -27.41 10.60 -16.15
CA ALA A 825 -28.09 11.89 -16.15
C ALA A 825 -28.04 12.58 -17.53
N ASN A 826 -26.94 12.45 -18.28
CA ASN A 826 -26.86 13.00 -19.64
C ASN A 826 -27.67 12.19 -20.67
N VAL A 827 -27.61 10.87 -20.63
CA VAL A 827 -28.40 10.01 -21.54
C VAL A 827 -29.90 10.21 -21.32
N GLU A 828 -30.37 10.35 -20.07
CA GLU A 828 -31.76 10.70 -19.78
C GLU A 828 -32.17 12.10 -20.27
N LEU A 829 -31.25 13.05 -20.37
CA LEU A 829 -31.53 14.37 -20.94
C LEU A 829 -31.68 14.31 -22.46
N VAL A 830 -30.86 13.51 -23.16
CA VAL A 830 -30.99 13.29 -24.62
C VAL A 830 -32.31 12.57 -24.93
N ASP A 831 -32.58 11.46 -24.24
CA ASP A 831 -33.81 10.65 -24.38
C ASP A 831 -35.09 11.48 -24.22
N LYS A 832 -35.15 12.34 -23.18
CA LYS A 832 -36.32 13.19 -22.89
C LYS A 832 -36.42 14.44 -23.75
N ALA A 833 -35.34 14.92 -24.35
CA ALA A 833 -35.35 16.10 -25.22
C ALA A 833 -35.81 15.77 -26.65
N GLY A 834 -35.45 14.57 -27.15
CA GLY A 834 -35.67 14.21 -28.55
C GLY A 834 -34.99 15.19 -29.52
N PHE A 835 -35.52 15.31 -30.73
CA PHE A 835 -34.94 16.14 -31.80
C PHE A 835 -35.22 17.66 -31.65
N ILE A 836 -35.14 18.20 -30.43
CA ILE A 836 -35.31 19.64 -30.12
C ILE A 836 -33.94 20.25 -29.74
N ALA A 837 -33.10 20.48 -30.75
CA ALA A 837 -31.73 20.97 -30.57
C ALA A 837 -31.65 22.34 -29.84
N ASP A 838 -32.64 23.22 -30.03
CA ASP A 838 -32.55 24.65 -29.70
C ASP A 838 -32.45 25.02 -28.20
N ILE A 839 -32.70 24.07 -27.28
CA ILE A 839 -32.54 24.30 -25.84
C ILE A 839 -31.11 23.96 -25.38
N VAL A 840 -30.47 22.93 -25.96
CA VAL A 840 -29.08 22.56 -25.66
C VAL A 840 -28.09 23.48 -26.40
N ASN A 841 -28.44 23.91 -27.63
CA ASN A 841 -27.67 24.83 -28.49
C ASN A 841 -27.24 26.17 -27.83
N ARG A 842 -27.78 26.53 -26.66
CA ARG A 842 -27.46 27.80 -25.96
C ARG A 842 -26.32 27.69 -24.94
N LEU A 843 -25.72 26.52 -24.73
CA LEU A 843 -24.64 26.32 -23.74
C LEU A 843 -23.28 25.90 -24.33
N HIS A 844 -23.23 25.33 -25.54
CA HIS A 844 -21.98 24.92 -26.20
C HIS A 844 -21.93 25.52 -27.62
N ARG A 845 -20.71 25.84 -28.09
CA ARG A 845 -20.49 26.29 -29.49
C ARG A 845 -20.23 25.08 -30.39
N HIS A 846 -20.59 25.20 -31.67
CA HIS A 846 -20.37 24.15 -32.66
C HIS A 846 -18.91 23.74 -32.78
N ASP A 847 -18.62 22.50 -32.41
CA ASP A 847 -17.72 21.62 -33.14
C ASP A 847 -18.56 20.43 -33.65
N SER A 848 -18.26 20.01 -34.89
CA SER A 848 -18.77 18.83 -35.57
C SER A 848 -18.79 17.55 -34.71
N LEU A 849 -17.86 17.39 -33.77
CA LEU A 849 -17.80 16.25 -32.86
C LEU A 849 -18.63 16.39 -31.58
N THR A 850 -19.07 17.60 -31.22
CA THR A 850 -20.04 17.80 -30.12
C THR A 850 -21.42 17.32 -30.56
N ASP A 851 -21.86 17.75 -31.75
CA ASP A 851 -23.13 17.31 -32.36
C ASP A 851 -23.10 15.77 -32.61
N TYR A 852 -21.94 15.25 -33.04
CA TYR A 852 -21.72 13.81 -33.22
C TYR A 852 -22.03 12.98 -31.97
N GLY A 853 -21.63 13.45 -30.77
CA GLY A 853 -21.76 12.71 -29.51
C GLY A 853 -23.21 12.61 -29.02
N VAL A 854 -23.96 13.72 -29.08
CA VAL A 854 -25.41 13.72 -28.83
C VAL A 854 -26.11 12.76 -29.81
N HIS A 855 -25.74 12.81 -31.08
CA HIS A 855 -26.24 11.86 -32.06
C HIS A 855 -25.74 10.41 -31.82
N MET A 856 -24.61 10.17 -31.17
CA MET A 856 -24.17 8.81 -30.80
C MET A 856 -25.04 8.23 -29.70
N ILE A 857 -25.33 9.02 -28.67
CA ILE A 857 -26.28 8.63 -27.62
C ILE A 857 -27.66 8.31 -28.23
N GLN A 858 -28.15 9.15 -29.16
CA GLN A 858 -29.38 8.86 -29.90
C GLN A 858 -29.29 7.54 -30.70
N ARG A 859 -28.22 7.33 -31.49
CA ARG A 859 -28.01 6.07 -32.25
C ARG A 859 -27.97 4.82 -31.36
N LEU A 860 -27.62 4.96 -30.08
CA LEU A 860 -27.66 3.88 -29.09
C LEU A 860 -29.05 3.70 -28.48
N LEU A 861 -29.80 4.78 -28.21
CA LEU A 861 -31.21 4.73 -27.80
C LEU A 861 -32.09 4.11 -28.90
N ASP A 862 -31.81 4.40 -30.16
CA ASP A 862 -32.48 3.84 -31.35
C ASP A 862 -32.34 2.31 -31.46
N SER A 863 -31.49 1.66 -30.65
CA SER A 863 -31.41 0.20 -30.53
C SER A 863 -32.61 -0.46 -29.83
N GLY A 864 -33.40 0.33 -29.09
CA GLY A 864 -34.50 -0.17 -28.25
C GLY A 864 -34.07 -0.74 -26.89
N LEU A 865 -32.77 -0.68 -26.55
CA LEU A 865 -32.30 -1.01 -25.19
C LEU A 865 -32.67 0.09 -24.18
N PRO A 866 -32.95 -0.24 -22.91
CA PRO A 866 -33.15 0.77 -21.87
C PRO A 866 -31.90 1.64 -21.68
N ALA A 867 -32.09 2.93 -21.39
CA ALA A 867 -30.99 3.87 -21.12
C ALA A 867 -29.97 3.36 -20.08
N LYS A 868 -30.42 2.63 -19.05
CA LYS A 868 -29.51 1.99 -18.08
C LYS A 868 -28.58 0.95 -18.73
N GLU A 869 -29.06 0.08 -19.61
CA GLU A 869 -28.19 -0.88 -20.30
C GLU A 869 -27.20 -0.19 -21.25
N ILE A 870 -27.68 0.83 -21.98
CA ILE A 870 -26.83 1.65 -22.86
C ILE A 870 -25.69 2.30 -22.07
N VAL A 871 -25.98 2.89 -20.91
CA VAL A 871 -24.97 3.54 -20.06
C VAL A 871 -24.01 2.52 -19.45
N TRP A 872 -24.56 1.57 -18.68
CA TRP A 872 -23.76 0.72 -17.79
C TRP A 872 -23.15 -0.49 -18.51
N THR A 873 -23.82 -1.09 -19.48
CA THR A 873 -23.30 -2.25 -20.22
C THR A 873 -22.53 -1.85 -21.49
N HIS A 874 -22.65 -0.61 -22.00
CA HIS A 874 -22.07 -0.25 -23.30
C HIS A 874 -21.23 1.04 -23.32
N ILE A 875 -21.74 2.19 -22.86
CA ILE A 875 -21.01 3.47 -22.92
C ILE A 875 -19.81 3.49 -21.96
N LEU A 876 -20.02 3.24 -20.67
CA LEU A 876 -18.95 3.31 -19.66
C LEU A 876 -17.74 2.41 -19.98
N PRO A 877 -17.90 1.09 -20.26
CA PRO A 877 -16.77 0.26 -20.64
C PRO A 877 -16.12 0.73 -21.95
N SER A 878 -16.88 1.14 -22.98
CA SER A 878 -16.32 1.69 -24.23
C SER A 878 -15.45 2.92 -23.99
N ALA A 879 -15.92 3.86 -23.15
CA ALA A 879 -15.20 5.07 -22.81
C ALA A 879 -13.86 4.76 -22.09
N SER A 880 -13.88 3.86 -21.11
CA SER A 880 -12.66 3.43 -20.41
C SER A 880 -11.67 2.70 -21.34
N SER A 881 -12.15 1.85 -22.24
CA SER A 881 -11.32 1.10 -23.20
C SER A 881 -10.62 1.98 -24.24
N MET A 882 -11.06 3.22 -24.44
CA MET A 882 -10.57 4.06 -25.55
C MET A 882 -9.35 4.94 -25.18
N VAL A 883 -9.19 5.33 -23.91
CA VAL A 883 -8.25 6.40 -23.53
C VAL A 883 -6.80 5.90 -23.38
N ALA A 884 -6.53 5.04 -22.40
CA ALA A 884 -5.16 4.79 -21.93
C ALA A 884 -4.29 4.08 -22.98
N ASN A 885 -4.82 3.06 -23.66
CA ASN A 885 -4.07 2.26 -24.64
C ASN A 885 -3.64 3.10 -25.87
N GLN A 886 -4.49 4.01 -26.36
CA GLN A 886 -4.13 4.90 -27.47
C GLN A 886 -3.02 5.88 -27.08
N ALA A 887 -3.11 6.48 -25.89
CA ALA A 887 -2.07 7.38 -25.39
C ALA A 887 -0.75 6.65 -25.10
N GLN A 888 -0.81 5.44 -24.54
CA GLN A 888 0.33 4.53 -24.34
C GLN A 888 1.03 4.25 -25.67
N LEU A 889 0.30 3.76 -26.68
CA LEU A 889 0.87 3.35 -27.96
C LEU A 889 1.51 4.52 -28.72
N PHE A 890 0.88 5.69 -28.70
CA PHE A 890 1.46 6.90 -29.28
C PHE A 890 2.81 7.26 -28.61
N ILE A 891 2.87 7.22 -27.28
CA ILE A 891 4.08 7.53 -26.53
C ILE A 891 5.16 6.45 -26.70
N GLN A 892 4.80 5.17 -26.76
CA GLN A 892 5.75 4.08 -27.07
C GLN A 892 6.36 4.23 -28.46
N CYS A 893 5.58 4.65 -29.46
CA CYS A 893 6.06 4.94 -30.81
C CYS A 893 6.91 6.22 -30.87
N LEU A 894 6.54 7.28 -30.14
CA LEU A 894 7.29 8.54 -30.14
C LEU A 894 8.62 8.42 -29.36
N ASP A 895 8.62 7.73 -28.21
CA ASP A 895 9.81 7.44 -27.41
C ASP A 895 10.86 6.68 -28.25
N PHE A 896 10.45 5.71 -29.08
CA PHE A 896 11.31 5.01 -30.04
C PHE A 896 12.05 5.97 -30.99
N TYR A 897 11.32 6.84 -31.69
CA TYR A 897 11.93 7.77 -32.65
C TYR A 897 12.73 8.90 -31.97
N LEU A 898 12.52 9.13 -30.67
CA LEU A 898 13.34 9.99 -29.82
C LEU A 898 14.58 9.28 -29.21
N GLU A 899 14.80 7.98 -29.46
CA GLU A 899 16.07 7.29 -29.11
C GLU A 899 17.17 7.70 -30.14
N PRO A 900 18.40 8.04 -29.72
CA PRO A 900 19.46 8.54 -30.62
C PRO A 900 19.76 7.65 -31.83
N GLU A 901 19.62 6.34 -31.67
CA GLU A 901 19.82 5.31 -32.69
C GLU A 901 18.81 5.46 -33.86
N ASN A 902 17.59 5.91 -33.54
CA ASN A 902 16.47 6.04 -34.48
C ASN A 902 16.30 7.47 -35.03
N ALA A 903 17.17 8.42 -34.66
CA ALA A 903 17.04 9.83 -35.05
C ALA A 903 17.01 10.05 -36.57
N HIS A 904 17.56 9.12 -37.35
CA HIS A 904 17.51 9.13 -38.82
C HIS A 904 16.09 8.87 -39.37
N HIS A 905 15.27 8.06 -38.68
CA HIS A 905 13.83 7.94 -38.97
C HIS A 905 13.06 9.18 -38.52
N LEU A 906 13.42 9.78 -37.37
CA LEU A 906 12.79 11.01 -36.89
C LEU A 906 12.97 12.16 -37.89
N ALA A 907 14.16 12.32 -38.48
CA ALA A 907 14.42 13.34 -39.50
C ALA A 907 13.52 13.17 -40.74
N GLU A 908 13.26 11.94 -41.18
CA GLU A 908 12.36 11.64 -42.29
C GLU A 908 10.88 11.83 -41.92
N ILE A 909 10.48 11.46 -40.70
CA ILE A 909 9.15 11.81 -40.14
C ILE A 909 8.97 13.34 -40.11
N GLN A 910 9.99 14.11 -39.72
CA GLN A 910 9.97 15.58 -39.73
C GLN A 910 9.95 16.19 -41.15
N ARG A 911 10.40 15.46 -42.18
CA ARG A 911 10.22 15.85 -43.59
C ARG A 911 8.77 15.61 -44.01
N LEU A 912 8.31 14.35 -43.92
CA LEU A 912 6.96 13.92 -44.30
C LEU A 912 5.87 14.73 -43.57
N SER A 913 6.09 15.10 -42.32
CA SER A 913 5.13 15.89 -41.51
C SER A 913 4.86 17.30 -42.05
N LYS A 914 5.72 17.81 -42.95
CA LYS A 914 5.61 19.13 -43.60
C LYS A 914 5.03 19.02 -45.02
N GLU A 915 4.78 17.81 -45.50
CA GLU A 915 4.10 17.52 -46.76
C GLU A 915 2.61 17.23 -46.49
N ASP A 916 1.74 17.57 -47.45
CA ASP A 916 0.29 17.39 -47.38
C ASP A 916 -0.16 16.59 -48.61
N THR A 917 0.33 15.35 -48.71
CA THR A 917 0.03 14.43 -49.82
C THR A 917 -0.40 13.05 -49.31
N PRO A 918 -1.24 12.31 -50.05
CA PRO A 918 -1.63 10.95 -49.68
C PRO A 918 -0.44 10.00 -49.46
N GLU A 919 0.64 10.19 -50.20
CA GLU A 919 1.88 9.43 -50.06
C GLU A 919 2.58 9.73 -48.73
N SER A 920 2.61 11.01 -48.29
CA SER A 920 3.17 11.38 -46.99
C SER A 920 2.36 10.82 -45.82
N GLU A 921 1.03 10.76 -45.96
CA GLU A 921 0.11 10.20 -44.97
C GLU A 921 0.27 8.68 -44.81
N GLU A 922 0.33 7.95 -45.93
CA GLU A 922 0.55 6.50 -45.95
C GLU A 922 1.94 6.13 -45.38
N LEU A 923 2.98 6.93 -45.66
CA LEU A 923 4.31 6.74 -45.07
C LEU A 923 4.32 7.03 -43.56
N LEU A 924 3.66 8.09 -43.09
CA LEU A 924 3.53 8.39 -41.66
C LEU A 924 2.73 7.31 -40.90
N LEU A 925 1.68 6.75 -41.52
CA LEU A 925 1.00 5.56 -41.01
C LEU A 925 1.95 4.37 -40.91
N ARG A 926 2.75 4.09 -41.95
CA ARG A 926 3.71 2.97 -41.96
C ARG A 926 4.81 3.11 -40.91
N TYR A 927 5.33 4.33 -40.70
CA TYR A 927 6.22 4.63 -39.58
C TYR A 927 5.53 4.35 -38.23
N PHE A 928 4.31 4.84 -38.04
CA PHE A 928 3.56 4.60 -36.80
C PHE A 928 3.34 3.11 -36.51
N MET A 929 2.97 2.33 -37.54
CA MET A 929 2.72 0.89 -37.38
C MET A 929 4.00 0.10 -37.04
N GLU A 930 5.15 0.43 -37.63
CA GLU A 930 6.43 -0.21 -37.28
C GLU A 930 6.95 0.21 -35.89
N GLY A 931 6.90 1.50 -35.55
CA GLY A 931 7.27 1.97 -34.20
C GLY A 931 6.37 1.37 -33.12
N GLY A 932 5.06 1.28 -33.40
CA GLY A 932 4.10 0.53 -32.58
C GLY A 932 4.46 -0.95 -32.47
N ARG A 933 4.77 -1.65 -33.57
CA ARG A 933 5.19 -3.06 -33.54
C ARG A 933 6.45 -3.29 -32.68
N ILE A 934 7.43 -2.40 -32.77
CA ILE A 934 8.76 -2.55 -32.12
C ILE A 934 8.76 -2.15 -30.64
N ARG A 935 7.81 -1.32 -30.16
CA ARG A 935 7.73 -0.87 -28.75
C ARG A 935 6.42 -1.11 -28.01
N SER A 936 5.35 -1.57 -28.67
CA SER A 936 4.07 -1.83 -27.99
C SER A 936 4.22 -2.90 -26.91
N SER A 937 3.68 -2.63 -25.72
CA SER A 937 3.66 -3.59 -24.61
C SER A 937 2.24 -4.11 -24.38
N VAL A 938 1.94 -5.24 -25.01
CA VAL A 938 0.62 -5.86 -25.01
C VAL A 938 0.75 -7.37 -24.79
N ALA A 939 0.05 -7.87 -23.77
CA ALA A 939 -0.25 -9.28 -23.62
C ALA A 939 -1.75 -9.43 -23.36
N LEU A 940 -2.38 -10.45 -23.94
CA LEU A 940 -3.83 -10.66 -23.84
C LEU A 940 -4.12 -11.93 -23.02
N PRO A 941 -4.76 -11.83 -21.83
CA PRO A 941 -5.13 -13.01 -21.05
C PRO A 941 -6.24 -13.82 -21.74
N ARG A 942 -6.18 -15.14 -21.62
CA ARG A 942 -7.23 -16.08 -22.05
C ARG A 942 -7.38 -17.23 -21.05
N GLU A 943 -8.63 -17.62 -20.79
CA GLU A 943 -8.98 -18.82 -20.04
C GLU A 943 -9.16 -19.98 -21.04
N VAL A 944 -8.45 -21.09 -20.85
CA VAL A 944 -8.57 -22.27 -21.73
C VAL A 944 -9.87 -23.01 -21.37
N THR A 945 -10.84 -23.07 -22.29
CA THR A 945 -12.18 -23.60 -22.03
C THR A 945 -12.26 -25.13 -22.07
N LYS A 946 -11.44 -25.75 -22.94
CA LYS A 946 -11.39 -27.19 -23.22
C LYS A 946 -9.93 -27.64 -23.38
N PRO A 947 -9.53 -28.83 -22.91
CA PRO A 947 -8.12 -29.26 -22.95
C PRO A 947 -7.62 -29.34 -24.40
N THR A 948 -6.41 -28.85 -24.65
CA THR A 948 -5.86 -28.71 -26.00
C THR A 948 -4.34 -28.84 -26.03
N VAL A 949 -3.76 -28.95 -27.23
CA VAL A 949 -2.31 -28.93 -27.45
C VAL A 949 -2.01 -27.94 -28.58
N ILE A 950 -1.11 -27.00 -28.32
CA ILE A 950 -0.60 -26.03 -29.31
C ILE A 950 0.90 -26.25 -29.54
N GLU A 951 1.43 -25.72 -30.62
CA GLU A 951 2.88 -25.63 -30.83
C GLU A 951 3.31 -24.17 -30.61
N ASP A 952 4.17 -23.92 -29.62
CA ASP A 952 4.75 -22.59 -29.35
C ASP A 952 6.27 -22.65 -29.43
N ASN A 953 6.89 -21.82 -30.28
CA ASN A 953 8.33 -21.84 -30.56
C ASN A 953 8.92 -23.21 -30.99
N GLY A 954 8.09 -24.20 -31.31
CA GLY A 954 8.48 -25.58 -31.61
C GLY A 954 8.34 -26.57 -30.43
N GLU A 955 7.95 -26.10 -29.24
CA GLU A 955 7.52 -26.95 -28.13
C GLU A 955 6.04 -27.31 -28.29
N LYS A 956 5.66 -28.57 -28.03
CA LYS A 956 4.25 -28.97 -27.92
C LYS A 956 3.72 -28.69 -26.52
N VAL A 957 3.01 -27.58 -26.39
CA VAL A 957 2.43 -27.08 -25.15
C VAL A 957 1.06 -27.71 -24.94
N THR A 958 0.93 -28.55 -23.91
CA THR A 958 -0.37 -29.10 -23.47
C THR A 958 -1.03 -28.13 -22.48
N LEU A 959 -2.30 -27.79 -22.72
CA LEU A 959 -3.08 -26.86 -21.91
C LEU A 959 -4.33 -27.56 -21.34
N LYS A 960 -4.67 -27.26 -20.09
CA LYS A 960 -5.81 -27.83 -19.37
C LYS A 960 -7.01 -26.89 -19.43
N ALA A 961 -8.24 -27.42 -19.31
CA ALA A 961 -9.40 -26.57 -19.08
C ALA A 961 -9.28 -25.83 -17.74
N GLY A 962 -9.74 -24.57 -17.69
CA GLY A 962 -9.59 -23.67 -16.55
C GLY A 962 -8.16 -23.14 -16.34
N GLN A 963 -7.25 -23.31 -17.31
CA GLN A 963 -5.90 -22.77 -17.23
C GLN A 963 -5.83 -21.36 -17.87
N ASP A 964 -5.29 -20.39 -17.14
CA ASP A 964 -4.96 -19.08 -17.69
C ASP A 964 -3.66 -19.11 -18.52
N ILE A 965 -3.70 -18.40 -19.64
CA ILE A 965 -2.54 -18.14 -20.50
C ILE A 965 -2.46 -16.65 -20.87
N PHE A 966 -1.26 -16.15 -21.15
CA PHE A 966 -1.03 -14.83 -21.73
C PHE A 966 -0.55 -14.98 -23.17
N VAL A 967 -1.29 -14.42 -24.12
CA VAL A 967 -0.87 -14.27 -25.51
C VAL A 967 0.09 -13.08 -25.59
N ASN A 968 1.39 -13.35 -25.74
CA ASN A 968 2.43 -12.32 -25.69
C ASN A 968 2.64 -11.68 -27.06
N LEU A 969 2.00 -10.54 -27.30
CA LEU A 969 2.11 -9.82 -28.57
C LEU A 969 3.43 -9.06 -28.71
N VAL A 970 4.20 -8.85 -27.64
CA VAL A 970 5.56 -8.30 -27.71
C VAL A 970 6.50 -9.28 -28.40
N ALA A 971 6.51 -10.54 -27.96
CA ALA A 971 7.31 -11.59 -28.59
C ALA A 971 6.79 -11.92 -30.01
N ALA A 972 5.47 -12.03 -30.21
CA ALA A 972 4.89 -12.31 -31.51
C ALA A 972 5.16 -11.20 -32.56
N SER A 973 5.33 -9.94 -32.13
CA SER A 973 5.67 -8.80 -32.99
C SER A 973 7.15 -8.77 -33.43
N LEU A 974 7.99 -9.63 -32.83
CA LEU A 974 9.42 -9.76 -33.11
C LEU A 974 9.83 -11.18 -33.56
N ASP A 975 8.87 -12.11 -33.71
CA ASP A 975 9.13 -13.48 -34.20
C ASP A 975 9.71 -13.45 -35.64
N PRO A 976 10.97 -13.84 -35.87
CA PRO A 976 11.61 -13.74 -37.17
C PRO A 976 11.02 -14.68 -38.23
N LYS A 977 10.15 -15.64 -37.85
CA LYS A 977 9.40 -16.47 -38.81
C LYS A 977 8.25 -15.71 -39.46
N ALA A 978 7.69 -14.71 -38.76
CA ALA A 978 6.61 -13.86 -39.26
C ALA A 978 7.13 -12.50 -39.73
N TRP A 979 8.16 -11.97 -39.07
CA TRP A 979 8.73 -10.65 -39.30
C TRP A 979 10.21 -10.76 -39.73
N PRO A 980 10.51 -10.93 -41.03
CA PRO A 980 11.87 -10.78 -41.53
C PRO A 980 12.44 -9.42 -41.11
N ASP A 981 13.69 -9.40 -40.65
CA ASP A 981 14.35 -8.22 -40.07
C ASP A 981 13.49 -7.59 -38.94
N PRO A 982 13.20 -8.31 -37.84
CA PRO A 982 12.14 -7.92 -36.89
C PRO A 982 12.44 -6.61 -36.16
N GLU A 983 13.70 -6.31 -35.87
CA GLU A 983 14.14 -5.09 -35.18
C GLU A 983 14.25 -3.87 -36.12
N GLN A 984 14.14 -4.07 -37.44
CA GLN A 984 14.28 -3.01 -38.44
C GLN A 984 12.91 -2.43 -38.82
N VAL A 985 12.86 -1.10 -38.94
CA VAL A 985 11.69 -0.35 -39.43
C VAL A 985 11.56 -0.57 -40.93
N ARG A 986 10.56 -1.35 -41.35
CA ARG A 986 10.27 -1.67 -42.75
C ARG A 986 8.89 -1.17 -43.14
N LEU A 987 8.88 -0.10 -43.93
CA LEU A 987 7.66 0.53 -44.43
C LEU A 987 6.95 -0.30 -45.51
N ASP A 988 7.59 -1.33 -46.08
CA ASP A 988 7.07 -2.15 -47.19
C ASP A 988 6.19 -3.33 -46.73
N ARG A 989 6.02 -3.54 -45.42
CA ARG A 989 5.18 -4.63 -44.87
C ARG A 989 3.69 -4.43 -45.17
N ASP A 990 2.95 -5.54 -45.17
CA ASP A 990 1.49 -5.53 -45.28
C ASP A 990 0.84 -5.08 -43.96
N LEU A 991 -0.04 -4.09 -44.03
CA LEU A 991 -0.78 -3.55 -42.89
C LEU A 991 -1.71 -4.60 -42.22
N SER A 992 -2.05 -5.70 -42.91
CA SER A 992 -2.83 -6.79 -42.32
C SER A 992 -2.11 -7.61 -41.24
N GLN A 993 -0.77 -7.57 -41.21
CA GLN A 993 0.06 -8.40 -40.32
C GLN A 993 0.16 -7.85 -38.89
N TYR A 994 -0.14 -6.56 -38.68
CA TYR A 994 0.10 -5.87 -37.41
C TYR A 994 -0.95 -6.23 -36.36
N SER A 995 -0.57 -7.13 -35.45
CA SER A 995 -1.47 -7.72 -34.46
C SER A 995 -1.46 -7.03 -33.07
N HIS A 996 -0.71 -5.94 -32.88
CA HIS A 996 -0.67 -5.21 -31.59
C HIS A 996 -2.00 -4.54 -31.18
N PHE A 997 -2.96 -4.42 -32.10
CA PHE A 997 -4.36 -4.06 -31.82
C PHE A 997 -5.26 -5.27 -31.55
N GLY A 998 -4.70 -6.46 -31.32
CA GLY A 998 -5.42 -7.73 -31.25
C GLY A 998 -5.75 -8.31 -32.63
N PHE A 999 -6.24 -9.55 -32.63
CA PHE A 999 -6.55 -10.33 -33.82
C PHE A 999 -7.87 -11.11 -33.65
N GLY A 1000 -8.43 -11.63 -34.73
CA GLY A 1000 -9.63 -12.46 -34.71
C GLY A 1000 -10.88 -11.70 -34.22
N PRO A 1001 -11.86 -12.40 -33.60
CA PRO A 1001 -13.11 -11.80 -33.10
C PRO A 1001 -12.90 -10.62 -32.13
N HIS A 1002 -11.77 -10.63 -31.43
CA HIS A 1002 -11.40 -9.68 -30.37
C HIS A 1002 -10.45 -8.56 -30.81
N GLN A 1003 -10.19 -8.42 -32.12
CA GLN A 1003 -9.45 -7.27 -32.65
C GLN A 1003 -10.10 -5.94 -32.22
N CYS A 1004 -9.29 -4.93 -31.87
CA CYS A 1004 -9.77 -3.65 -31.37
C CYS A 1004 -10.77 -2.99 -32.35
N LEU A 1005 -11.97 -2.68 -31.88
CA LEU A 1005 -12.99 -1.98 -32.69
C LEU A 1005 -12.50 -0.58 -33.11
N GLY A 1006 -11.62 0.06 -32.33
CA GLY A 1006 -11.03 1.35 -32.62
C GLY A 1006 -9.87 1.35 -33.62
N LEU A 1007 -9.44 0.19 -34.16
CA LEU A 1007 -8.28 0.10 -35.08
C LEU A 1007 -8.31 1.15 -36.21
N GLY A 1008 -9.46 1.32 -36.86
CA GLY A 1008 -9.63 2.27 -37.96
C GLY A 1008 -9.67 3.76 -37.53
N VAL A 1009 -9.80 4.03 -36.22
CA VAL A 1009 -9.58 5.36 -35.62
C VAL A 1009 -8.09 5.53 -35.30
N CYS A 1010 -7.46 4.55 -34.64
CA CYS A 1010 -6.05 4.59 -34.28
C CYS A 1010 -5.13 4.84 -35.49
N GLN A 1011 -5.41 4.17 -36.62
CA GLN A 1011 -4.69 4.33 -37.89
C GLN A 1011 -4.88 5.70 -38.57
N VAL A 1012 -5.71 6.58 -38.03
CA VAL A 1012 -5.84 7.98 -38.47
C VAL A 1012 -5.33 8.92 -37.37
N ALA A 1013 -5.86 8.77 -36.16
CA ALA A 1013 -5.58 9.61 -35.00
C ALA A 1013 -4.07 9.67 -34.67
N LEU A 1014 -3.44 8.51 -34.48
CA LEU A 1014 -2.10 8.45 -33.90
C LEU A 1014 -0.99 8.83 -34.91
N PRO A 1015 -1.09 8.48 -36.21
CA PRO A 1015 -0.25 9.07 -37.26
C PRO A 1015 -0.47 10.59 -37.43
N THR A 1016 -1.69 11.09 -37.21
CA THR A 1016 -1.96 12.55 -37.25
C THR A 1016 -1.31 13.27 -36.07
N MET A 1017 -1.35 12.70 -34.86
CA MET A 1017 -0.59 13.21 -33.71
C MET A 1017 0.93 13.18 -33.98
N LEU A 1018 1.42 12.12 -34.63
CA LEU A 1018 2.84 12.01 -35.02
C LEU A 1018 3.22 13.07 -36.06
N ARG A 1019 2.32 13.41 -37.00
CA ARG A 1019 2.48 14.51 -37.94
C ARG A 1019 2.63 15.87 -37.23
N VAL A 1020 1.70 16.21 -36.34
CA VAL A 1020 1.75 17.50 -35.61
C VAL A 1020 3.02 17.62 -34.77
N VAL A 1021 3.43 16.53 -34.10
CA VAL A 1021 4.69 16.49 -33.33
C VAL A 1021 5.92 16.52 -34.25
N GLY A 1022 5.87 15.88 -35.43
CA GLY A 1022 6.94 15.92 -36.44
C GLY A 1022 7.11 17.27 -37.13
N GLN A 1023 6.15 18.19 -37.04
CA GLN A 1023 6.33 19.57 -37.51
C GLN A 1023 7.24 20.40 -36.58
N LEU A 1024 7.48 19.96 -35.34
CA LEU A 1024 8.27 20.69 -34.34
C LEU A 1024 9.77 20.74 -34.72
N GLU A 1025 10.32 21.95 -34.78
CA GLU A 1025 11.71 22.19 -35.20
C GLU A 1025 12.71 21.66 -34.15
N ASN A 1026 13.69 20.87 -34.59
CA ASN A 1026 14.73 20.28 -33.72
C ASN A 1026 14.14 19.54 -32.50
N LEU A 1027 13.02 18.84 -32.69
CA LEU A 1027 12.35 18.02 -31.69
C LEU A 1027 13.32 17.03 -31.03
N ARG A 1028 13.35 17.03 -29.70
CA ARG A 1028 14.25 16.22 -28.87
C ARG A 1028 13.65 15.95 -27.49
N ARG A 1029 14.25 15.03 -26.74
CA ARG A 1029 13.97 14.84 -25.30
C ARG A 1029 14.47 16.05 -24.50
N ALA A 1030 13.80 16.39 -23.40
CA ALA A 1030 14.37 17.30 -22.40
C ALA A 1030 15.63 16.67 -21.76
N PRO A 1031 16.62 17.48 -21.32
CA PRO A 1031 17.86 16.96 -20.76
C PRO A 1031 17.66 16.26 -19.41
N GLY A 1032 18.37 15.14 -19.21
CA GLY A 1032 18.33 14.35 -17.99
C GLY A 1032 17.05 13.51 -17.82
N PRO A 1033 16.77 13.02 -16.59
CA PRO A 1033 15.69 12.04 -16.35
C PRO A 1033 14.29 12.52 -16.75
N GLN A 1034 14.01 13.84 -16.77
CA GLN A 1034 12.68 14.34 -17.12
C GLN A 1034 12.32 14.12 -18.60
N GLY A 1035 13.29 13.89 -19.49
CA GLY A 1035 13.06 13.53 -20.90
C GLY A 1035 13.06 12.02 -21.18
N GLN A 1036 12.99 11.18 -20.15
CA GLN A 1036 13.05 9.73 -20.26
C GLN A 1036 11.84 9.08 -19.60
N LEU A 1037 11.24 8.09 -20.28
CA LEU A 1037 10.26 7.21 -19.65
C LEU A 1037 10.98 6.34 -18.62
N LYS A 1038 10.53 6.38 -17.36
CA LYS A 1038 11.03 5.48 -16.31
C LYS A 1038 10.45 4.07 -16.51
N LYS A 1039 11.09 3.30 -17.41
CA LYS A 1039 10.75 1.91 -17.75
C LYS A 1039 11.21 0.93 -16.64
N LEU A 1040 10.43 -0.12 -16.41
CA LEU A 1040 10.76 -1.29 -15.58
C LEU A 1040 10.43 -2.57 -16.37
N PRO A 1041 11.28 -3.62 -16.31
CA PRO A 1041 11.02 -4.89 -17.01
C PRO A 1041 9.94 -5.71 -16.29
N ALA A 1042 9.10 -6.40 -17.06
CA ALA A 1042 8.06 -7.30 -16.56
C ALA A 1042 8.02 -8.63 -17.34
N LEU A 1043 7.16 -9.55 -16.89
CA LEU A 1043 7.07 -10.91 -17.41
C LEU A 1043 6.81 -10.94 -18.93
N GLY A 1044 7.44 -11.87 -19.64
CA GLY A 1044 7.30 -12.00 -21.10
C GLY A 1044 7.98 -10.91 -21.94
N GLY A 1045 8.75 -10.01 -21.34
CA GLY A 1045 9.31 -8.84 -22.03
C GLY A 1045 8.35 -7.65 -22.09
N LEU A 1046 7.25 -7.69 -21.32
CA LEU A 1046 6.43 -6.51 -21.06
C LEU A 1046 7.26 -5.41 -20.37
N THR A 1047 6.88 -4.16 -20.59
CA THR A 1047 7.48 -2.98 -19.97
C THR A 1047 6.42 -2.27 -19.15
N MET A 1048 6.67 -2.18 -17.85
CA MET A 1048 5.94 -1.30 -16.94
C MET A 1048 6.66 0.06 -16.86
N TYR A 1049 6.00 1.04 -16.27
CA TYR A 1049 6.48 2.41 -16.11
C TYR A 1049 6.37 2.82 -14.64
N MET A 1050 6.89 4.00 -14.29
CA MET A 1050 6.62 4.66 -13.01
C MET A 1050 5.91 5.99 -13.22
N ASP A 1051 5.28 6.51 -12.17
CA ASP A 1051 4.83 7.91 -12.05
C ASP A 1051 6.01 8.90 -12.00
N ALA A 1052 5.72 10.21 -12.02
CA ALA A 1052 6.75 11.27 -12.02
C ALA A 1052 7.55 11.31 -10.70
N GLU A 1053 6.92 10.86 -9.62
CA GLU A 1053 7.45 10.78 -8.27
C GLU A 1053 8.32 9.54 -8.06
N HIS A 1054 8.26 8.54 -8.96
CA HIS A 1054 8.73 7.17 -8.73
C HIS A 1054 8.15 6.55 -7.43
N SER A 1055 6.89 6.83 -7.13
CA SER A 1055 6.13 6.30 -5.98
C SER A 1055 5.23 5.10 -6.34
N MET A 1056 4.87 4.94 -7.61
CA MET A 1056 3.98 3.88 -8.10
C MET A 1056 4.50 3.26 -9.40
N ILE A 1057 4.19 1.98 -9.59
CA ILE A 1057 4.38 1.27 -10.86
C ILE A 1057 3.06 1.38 -11.64
N SER A 1058 3.16 1.68 -12.93
CA SER A 1058 2.03 1.90 -13.86
C SER A 1058 2.20 1.02 -15.10
N PRO A 1059 1.14 0.43 -15.66
CA PRO A 1059 1.20 -0.23 -16.97
C PRO A 1059 1.41 0.76 -18.13
N TYR A 1060 1.20 2.07 -17.92
CA TYR A 1060 1.27 3.10 -18.97
C TYR A 1060 2.30 4.20 -18.64
N PRO A 1061 2.92 4.81 -19.68
CA PRO A 1061 3.67 6.05 -19.54
C PRO A 1061 2.90 7.13 -18.77
N SER A 1062 3.59 7.85 -17.89
CA SER A 1062 3.02 8.89 -17.01
C SER A 1062 3.46 10.31 -17.36
N THR A 1063 4.77 10.49 -17.58
CA THR A 1063 5.47 11.75 -17.87
C THR A 1063 6.58 11.51 -18.89
N MET A 1064 6.74 12.40 -19.86
CA MET A 1064 8.00 12.59 -20.59
C MET A 1064 8.05 14.01 -21.13
N LYS A 1065 9.10 14.75 -20.80
CA LYS A 1065 9.28 16.11 -21.32
C LYS A 1065 10.06 16.12 -22.62
N ILE A 1066 9.51 16.80 -23.62
CA ILE A 1066 10.16 17.05 -24.91
C ILE A 1066 10.48 18.53 -25.06
N GLN A 1067 11.44 18.83 -25.94
CA GLN A 1067 11.87 20.18 -26.27
C GLN A 1067 11.91 20.38 -27.79
N TRP A 1068 11.67 21.60 -28.24
CA TRP A 1068 11.78 22.02 -29.64
C TRP A 1068 12.06 23.52 -29.74
N ASP A 1069 12.59 23.94 -30.88
CA ASP A 1069 12.95 25.32 -31.18
C ASP A 1069 11.85 26.00 -32.04
N GLY A 1070 12.05 27.26 -32.43
CA GLY A 1070 11.09 27.99 -33.27
C GLY A 1070 9.77 28.36 -32.58
N GLU A 1071 8.72 28.56 -33.40
CA GLU A 1071 7.33 28.76 -32.97
C GLU A 1071 6.46 27.56 -33.34
N LEU A 1072 5.32 27.40 -32.66
CA LEU A 1072 4.33 26.38 -33.00
C LEU A 1072 3.59 26.75 -34.30
N PRO A 1073 3.14 25.77 -35.10
CA PRO A 1073 2.19 26.01 -36.19
C PRO A 1073 0.93 26.76 -35.69
N ARG A 1074 0.30 27.54 -36.57
CA ARG A 1074 -0.96 28.23 -36.24
C ARG A 1074 -2.14 27.28 -36.43
N VAL A 1075 -3.11 27.34 -35.52
CA VAL A 1075 -4.39 26.64 -35.68
C VAL A 1075 -5.19 27.34 -36.79
N ALA A 1076 -5.72 26.57 -37.74
CA ALA A 1076 -6.51 27.12 -38.83
C ALA A 1076 -7.79 27.79 -38.29
N GLY A 1077 -7.91 29.11 -38.42
CA GLY A 1077 -9.07 29.87 -37.95
C GLY A 1077 -8.80 30.89 -36.83
N LYS A 1078 -7.54 31.13 -36.44
CA LYS A 1078 -7.12 32.23 -35.54
C LYS A 1078 -5.88 32.96 -36.06
#